data_AF-A0A315QQ49-F1
#
_entry.id   AF-A0A315QQ49-F1
#
_cell.length_a   1.000
_cell.length_b   1.000
_cell.length_c   1.000
_cell.angle_alpha   90.00
_cell.angle_beta   90.00
_cell.angle_gamma   90.00
#
_symmetry.space_group_name_H-M   'P 1'
#
loop_
_entity.id
_entity.type
_entity.pdbx_description
1 polymer ?
#
loop_
_entity_poly.entity_id
_entity_poly.type
_entity_poly.pdbx_seq_one_letter_code
_entity_poly.pdbx_strand_id
1 'polypeptide(L)'
;MLDYNKSFIEVQFPVSRISKESYKERKAGASQTLTGLGKWWGRKPLVMVRAALLGILMPVSDDYTKDRDIFLKIMTMDEEGLWLRKYKNISKKKLWQLTTEEERKKYFREGSTAKKPKYPKGMSRENKKAMKEELQRIAFNRLSYDDKLSYCRRPEDVELTDEKEWGIINDHLETNSSNLQELIKELGEKRFGHTPKVGDCFSGGGSIPFEAARMGADSFGSDLNPIAALLTWASLNIAGASDEEIEELKKYQKQVFSKVKEQISKWDLEENNIGHTPVFYLYCNETVCPECGYTVPLLPSFIIAQKSKTIVKINETDRKKYSFEINTNVSDEEFKTIDKKATISNNKLICPHCNKTTPISSIRGDKKLNGETIYGLESNNNVFNNKLYAIQYEDNNNDRYYVSPNKKVLDQEKKIKKLLSERFDEWQKKGYIPKMNIESGDKTDEPIRTRGWEYWNQLFNSRQLLINGLFSKYVDELSKTKKEYAIGILGINKISNFNSKLSRWASLREHNIDTFYNQALNPLYDYSARAMSQLNNTWNFDINNTLIKSNKKVSLKNAEEINFERDIWITDPPYADAVNYHELSEFFLAWDKKLLEKAFPEWYTGSKRVLAVKGKGQSFNKSMVNIYKNLADNMPNNGYQIVMFTHQDVKVWSILTMILWVSGLKVNSAWNISTETNSGGLKEGNYVKGTVLLVLQKQTSDDFAFQDEVYDEIQIEVQKMIDSMKGIDYKDIPDFTDADYLLASYAAALKVLTGYGEIDGIDPEYWLFEERNEENPVEKLIKKARDVANSYLIPEEFEKNHWFELSNAERFFIR
;
A
#
# COMPACT_ATOMS: atom_id res chain seq x y z
N MET A 1 16.07 -3.52 38.05
CA MET A 1 15.07 -2.45 38.32
C MET A 1 14.59 -1.92 36.97
N LEU A 2 13.32 -1.53 36.80
CA LEU A 2 12.86 -0.96 35.53
C LEU A 2 13.24 0.53 35.43
N ASP A 3 13.95 0.90 34.36
CA ASP A 3 14.26 2.29 34.02
C ASP A 3 13.25 2.80 32.96
N TYR A 4 12.36 3.70 33.39
CA TYR A 4 11.38 4.36 32.52
C TYR A 4 11.95 5.60 31.81
N ASN A 5 13.17 6.04 32.13
CA ASN A 5 13.82 7.13 31.40
C ASN A 5 14.37 6.67 30.05
N LYS A 6 14.66 5.37 29.93
CA LYS A 6 15.05 4.72 28.68
C LYS A 6 13.89 3.95 28.08
N SER A 7 13.89 3.84 26.77
CA SER A 7 12.92 3.06 26.03
C SER A 7 13.56 1.81 25.41
N PHE A 8 12.80 0.71 25.33
CA PHE A 8 13.28 -0.55 24.76
C PHE A 8 13.87 -0.37 23.36
N ILE A 9 13.19 0.41 22.50
CA ILE A 9 13.61 0.66 21.12
C ILE A 9 14.93 1.45 21.01
N GLU A 10 15.44 2.02 22.09
CA GLU A 10 16.75 2.68 22.11
C GLU A 10 17.89 1.68 22.26
N VAL A 11 17.64 0.56 22.94
CA VAL A 11 18.66 -0.41 23.34
C VAL A 11 18.61 -1.66 22.45
N GLN A 12 17.41 -2.11 22.09
CA GLN A 12 17.23 -3.34 21.34
C GLN A 12 15.90 -3.35 20.57
N PHE A 13 15.86 -4.07 19.46
CA PHE A 13 14.64 -4.24 18.68
C PHE A 13 14.69 -5.54 17.86
N PRO A 14 13.67 -6.43 17.92
CA PRO A 14 13.72 -7.74 17.25
C PRO A 14 13.38 -7.62 15.74
N VAL A 15 14.27 -6.98 15.00
CA VAL A 15 14.10 -6.59 13.60
C VAL A 15 13.69 -7.76 12.69
N SER A 16 14.29 -8.93 12.84
CA SER A 16 14.00 -10.09 11.99
C SER A 16 12.56 -10.56 12.08
N ARG A 17 12.07 -10.80 13.30
CA ARG A 17 10.69 -11.27 13.51
C ARG A 17 9.70 -10.23 13.01
N ILE A 18 9.95 -8.95 13.29
CA ILE A 18 9.11 -7.84 12.82
C ILE A 18 9.12 -7.75 11.29
N SER A 19 10.28 -7.95 10.66
CA SER A 19 10.44 -7.96 9.19
C SER A 19 9.64 -9.09 8.55
N LYS A 20 9.74 -10.31 9.08
CA LYS A 20 9.01 -11.50 8.58
C LYS A 20 7.50 -11.32 8.68
N GLU A 21 7.02 -10.75 9.78
CA GLU A 21 5.60 -10.46 9.99
C GLU A 21 5.10 -9.30 9.13
N SER A 22 5.90 -8.24 8.99
CA SER A 22 5.61 -7.11 8.09
C SER A 22 5.48 -7.57 6.63
N TYR A 23 6.38 -8.45 6.20
CA TYR A 23 6.36 -9.05 4.87
C TYR A 23 5.11 -9.91 4.64
N LYS A 24 4.69 -10.68 5.65
CA LYS A 24 3.45 -11.45 5.61
C LYS A 24 2.22 -10.56 5.47
N GLU A 25 2.14 -9.47 6.22
CA GLU A 25 1.06 -8.49 6.10
C GLU A 25 1.01 -7.90 4.68
N ARG A 26 2.16 -7.51 4.13
CA ARG A 26 2.27 -6.97 2.76
C ARG A 26 1.76 -7.94 1.70
N LYS A 27 2.02 -9.24 1.87
CA LYS A 27 1.55 -10.29 0.95
C LYS A 27 0.06 -10.66 1.11
N ALA A 28 -0.61 -10.17 2.14
CA ALA A 28 -2.01 -10.50 2.40
C ALA A 28 -2.99 -9.86 1.39
N GLY A 29 -2.55 -8.87 0.61
CA GLY A 29 -3.35 -8.25 -0.44
C GLY A 29 -4.68 -7.70 0.10
N ALA A 30 -5.80 -8.21 -0.42
CA ALA A 30 -7.15 -7.78 -0.01
C ALA A 30 -7.49 -8.12 1.45
N SER A 31 -6.77 -9.06 2.08
CA SER A 31 -6.97 -9.43 3.49
C SER A 31 -6.29 -8.49 4.48
N GLN A 32 -5.55 -7.48 4.01
CA GLN A 32 -5.08 -6.39 4.87
C GLN A 32 -6.26 -5.60 5.45
N THR A 33 -6.18 -5.26 6.73
CA THR A 33 -7.26 -4.66 7.51
C THR A 33 -7.84 -3.41 6.87
N LEU A 34 -6.97 -2.49 6.44
CA LEU A 34 -7.39 -1.18 5.89
C LEU A 34 -7.59 -1.17 4.37
N THR A 35 -7.14 -2.20 3.65
CA THR A 35 -7.26 -2.28 2.19
C THR A 35 -8.71 -2.41 1.73
N GLY A 36 -9.57 -2.97 2.58
CA GLY A 36 -11.02 -2.98 2.40
C GLY A 36 -11.65 -1.59 2.31
N LEU A 37 -11.09 -0.55 2.94
CA LEU A 37 -11.70 0.79 2.96
C LEU A 37 -11.42 1.61 1.70
N GLY A 38 -10.31 1.37 1.01
CA GLY A 38 -9.97 2.12 -0.19
C GLY A 38 -8.49 2.04 -0.57
N LYS A 39 -8.19 2.58 -1.75
CA LYS A 39 -6.84 2.56 -2.32
C LYS A 39 -6.05 3.79 -1.86
N TRP A 40 -4.88 3.54 -1.32
CA TRP A 40 -3.84 4.53 -1.08
C TRP A 40 -2.49 3.86 -1.31
N TRP A 41 -1.57 4.53 -2.02
CA TRP A 41 -0.35 3.92 -2.53
C TRP A 41 0.79 3.82 -1.49
N GLY A 42 0.58 4.34 -0.26
CA GLY A 42 1.57 4.35 0.82
C GLY A 42 0.92 4.01 2.16
N ARG A 43 0.91 2.73 2.53
CA ARG A 43 0.53 2.28 3.89
C ARG A 43 1.71 1.57 4.52
N LYS A 44 1.95 1.78 5.80
CA LYS A 44 2.98 1.05 6.55
C LYS A 44 2.34 -0.15 7.24
N PRO A 45 3.04 -1.30 7.36
CA PRO A 45 2.51 -2.48 8.03
C PRO A 45 2.06 -2.15 9.47
N LEU A 46 0.85 -2.58 9.84
CA LEU A 46 0.31 -2.38 11.18
C LEU A 46 1.20 -3.04 12.24
N VAL A 47 1.73 -4.23 11.97
CA VAL A 47 2.62 -4.93 12.91
C VAL A 47 3.90 -4.14 13.20
N MET A 48 4.39 -3.37 12.21
CA MET A 48 5.57 -2.52 12.37
C MET A 48 5.27 -1.30 13.23
N VAL A 49 4.12 -0.63 12.99
CA VAL A 49 3.67 0.48 13.84
C VAL A 49 3.47 0.01 15.28
N ARG A 50 2.87 -1.17 15.46
CA ARG A 50 2.66 -1.78 16.76
C ARG A 50 3.97 -2.01 17.50
N ALA A 51 4.94 -2.61 16.83
CA ALA A 51 6.25 -2.86 17.40
C ALA A 51 6.97 -1.56 17.77
N ALA A 52 6.89 -0.53 16.92
CA ALA A 52 7.51 0.77 17.17
C ALA A 52 6.90 1.47 18.39
N LEU A 53 5.57 1.52 18.50
CA LEU A 53 4.89 2.14 19.64
C LEU A 53 5.13 1.38 20.94
N LEU A 54 5.03 0.05 20.91
CA LEU A 54 5.36 -0.79 22.08
C LEU A 54 6.83 -0.60 22.48
N GLY A 55 7.71 -0.54 21.50
CA GLY A 55 9.14 -0.32 21.68
C GLY A 55 9.43 0.99 22.38
N ILE A 56 8.71 2.08 22.04
CA ILE A 56 8.80 3.37 22.74
C ILE A 56 8.33 3.24 24.20
N LEU A 57 7.17 2.63 24.41
CA LEU A 57 6.52 2.64 25.72
C LEU A 57 7.21 1.73 26.74
N MET A 58 7.70 0.57 26.31
CA MET A 58 8.28 -0.42 27.20
C MET A 58 9.58 0.11 27.85
N PRO A 59 9.73 0.01 29.18
CA PRO A 59 10.95 0.38 29.89
C PRO A 59 12.07 -0.63 29.62
N VAL A 60 13.27 -0.29 30.10
CA VAL A 60 14.44 -1.17 30.03
C VAL A 60 14.76 -1.70 31.42
N SER A 61 15.11 -2.99 31.55
CA SER A 61 15.59 -3.59 32.79
C SER A 61 17.09 -3.93 32.69
N ASP A 62 17.65 -4.46 33.78
CA ASP A 62 19.01 -5.00 33.79
C ASP A 62 19.12 -6.35 33.05
N ASP A 63 17.99 -6.97 32.67
CA ASP A 63 17.91 -8.23 31.91
C ASP A 63 17.29 -8.00 30.53
N TYR A 64 18.15 -7.63 29.57
CA TYR A 64 17.76 -7.38 28.20
C TYR A 64 17.15 -8.60 27.51
N THR A 65 17.54 -9.82 27.90
CA THR A 65 16.99 -11.04 27.32
C THR A 65 15.54 -11.19 27.72
N LYS A 66 15.25 -10.99 29.01
CA LYS A 66 13.87 -11.05 29.53
C LYS A 66 13.01 -9.93 28.94
N ASP A 67 13.52 -8.70 28.83
CA ASP A 67 12.80 -7.60 28.17
C ASP A 67 12.38 -7.99 26.75
N ARG A 68 13.30 -8.59 25.98
CA ARG A 68 13.03 -9.04 24.61
C ARG A 68 11.97 -10.14 24.58
N ASP A 69 12.04 -11.10 25.49
CA ASP A 69 11.07 -12.19 25.55
C ASP A 69 9.66 -11.67 25.89
N ILE A 70 9.55 -10.69 26.79
CA ILE A 70 8.28 -10.01 27.12
C ILE A 70 7.77 -9.20 25.93
N PHE A 71 8.63 -8.45 25.24
CA PHE A 71 8.26 -7.74 24.01
C PHE A 71 7.68 -8.70 22.97
N LEU A 72 8.36 -9.82 22.72
CA LEU A 72 7.93 -10.82 21.74
C LEU A 72 6.62 -11.50 22.16
N LYS A 73 6.41 -11.72 23.45
CA LYS A 73 5.17 -12.26 24.01
C LYS A 73 3.98 -11.32 23.81
N ILE A 74 4.14 -10.03 24.12
CA ILE A 74 3.11 -9.01 23.86
C ILE A 74 2.78 -8.93 22.37
N MET A 75 3.80 -9.05 21.51
CA MET A 75 3.63 -9.09 20.06
C MET A 75 3.10 -10.44 19.53
N THR A 76 2.88 -11.44 20.39
CA THR A 76 2.51 -12.83 20.03
C THR A 76 3.46 -13.48 19.03
N MET A 77 4.73 -13.11 19.09
CA MET A 77 5.83 -13.59 18.25
C MET A 77 6.72 -14.61 18.96
N ASP A 78 6.42 -14.97 20.20
CA ASP A 78 7.02 -16.07 20.96
C ASP A 78 6.37 -17.43 20.63
N GLU A 79 6.84 -18.51 21.24
CA GLU A 79 6.36 -19.86 20.90
C GLU A 79 4.87 -20.06 21.19
N GLU A 80 4.40 -19.63 22.36
CA GLU A 80 2.99 -19.73 22.74
C GLU A 80 2.11 -18.80 21.89
N GLY A 81 2.55 -17.58 21.63
CA GLY A 81 1.86 -16.65 20.73
C GLY A 81 1.71 -17.20 19.30
N LEU A 82 2.75 -17.82 18.74
CA LEU A 82 2.68 -18.47 17.43
C LEU A 82 1.71 -19.65 17.43
N TRP A 83 1.68 -20.44 18.51
CA TRP A 83 0.75 -21.55 18.66
C TRP A 83 -0.70 -21.06 18.76
N LEU A 84 -0.96 -20.03 19.57
CA LEU A 84 -2.26 -19.35 19.68
C LEU A 84 -2.76 -18.88 18.30
N ARG A 85 -1.86 -18.36 17.47
CA ARG A 85 -2.18 -17.85 16.13
C ARG A 85 -2.36 -18.94 15.08
N LYS A 86 -2.04 -20.20 15.36
CA LYS A 86 -2.08 -21.29 14.36
C LYS A 86 -3.52 -21.60 13.94
N TYR A 87 -3.86 -21.35 12.68
CA TYR A 87 -5.20 -21.61 12.13
C TYR A 87 -5.26 -22.80 11.17
N LYS A 88 -4.11 -23.24 10.66
CA LYS A 88 -4.02 -24.33 9.67
C LYS A 88 -3.36 -25.56 10.27
N ASN A 89 -3.86 -26.75 9.92
CA ASN A 89 -3.23 -28.01 10.31
C ASN A 89 -2.06 -28.37 9.39
N ILE A 90 -0.97 -28.84 10.00
CA ILE A 90 0.17 -29.44 9.30
C ILE A 90 -0.30 -30.77 8.70
N SER A 91 -0.02 -31.00 7.43
CA SER A 91 -0.45 -32.21 6.74
C SER A 91 0.17 -33.47 7.37
N LYS A 92 -0.55 -34.60 7.34
CA LYS A 92 -0.06 -35.88 7.88
C LYS A 92 1.32 -36.29 7.36
N LYS A 93 1.62 -36.00 6.07
CA LYS A 93 2.92 -36.29 5.46
C LYS A 93 4.03 -35.43 6.07
N LYS A 94 3.76 -34.14 6.26
CA LYS A 94 4.72 -33.22 6.86
C LYS A 94 4.92 -33.50 8.36
N LEU A 95 3.86 -33.88 9.09
CA LEU A 95 3.99 -34.36 10.47
C LEU A 95 4.97 -35.53 10.57
N TRP A 96 4.80 -36.56 9.72
CA TRP A 96 5.71 -37.71 9.70
C TRP A 96 7.18 -37.31 9.47
N GLN A 97 7.41 -36.35 8.56
CA GLN A 97 8.76 -35.84 8.26
C GLN A 97 9.38 -35.11 9.45
N LEU A 98 8.58 -34.38 10.22
CA LEU A 98 9.04 -33.56 11.36
C LEU A 98 9.09 -34.33 12.68
N THR A 99 8.66 -35.59 12.73
CA THR A 99 8.69 -36.45 13.93
C THR A 99 9.90 -37.38 13.95
N THR A 100 10.44 -37.64 15.14
CA THR A 100 11.53 -38.61 15.36
C THR A 100 11.03 -40.05 15.23
N GLU A 101 11.93 -41.03 15.23
CA GLU A 101 11.52 -42.44 15.16
C GLU A 101 10.70 -42.90 16.37
N GLU A 102 11.02 -42.42 17.58
CA GLU A 102 10.28 -42.76 18.79
C GLU A 102 8.86 -42.18 18.77
N GLU A 103 8.72 -40.93 18.35
CA GLU A 103 7.43 -40.29 18.16
C GLU A 103 6.63 -40.96 17.04
N ARG A 104 7.30 -41.43 15.98
CA ARG A 104 6.64 -42.22 14.93
C ARG A 104 6.04 -43.49 15.50
N LYS A 105 6.74 -44.20 16.39
CA LYS A 105 6.23 -45.39 17.09
C LYS A 105 5.07 -45.04 18.03
N LYS A 106 5.11 -43.89 18.71
CA LYS A 106 4.06 -43.42 19.63
C LYS A 106 2.78 -42.97 18.89
N TYR A 107 2.93 -42.19 17.83
CA TYR A 107 1.82 -41.45 17.21
C TYR A 107 1.33 -42.02 15.88
N PHE A 108 2.04 -42.99 15.30
CA PHE A 108 1.65 -43.66 14.08
C PHE A 108 1.67 -45.17 14.26
N ARG A 109 0.80 -45.85 13.53
CA ARG A 109 0.69 -47.32 13.60
C ARG A 109 1.82 -47.99 12.82
N GLU A 110 2.12 -49.22 13.20
CA GLU A 110 3.05 -50.10 12.50
C GLU A 110 2.67 -50.28 11.01
N GLY A 111 3.68 -50.32 10.13
CA GLY A 111 3.51 -50.30 8.67
C GLY A 111 3.14 -48.94 8.06
N SER A 112 3.21 -47.85 8.84
CA SER A 112 3.14 -46.48 8.29
C SER A 112 4.40 -46.14 7.52
N THR A 113 4.27 -45.39 6.43
CA THR A 113 5.40 -44.91 5.61
C THR A 113 5.28 -43.40 5.38
N ALA A 114 6.38 -42.75 4.99
CA ALA A 114 6.38 -41.32 4.66
C ALA A 114 5.32 -40.94 3.60
N LYS A 115 5.02 -41.84 2.66
CA LYS A 115 3.99 -41.64 1.63
C LYS A 115 2.57 -41.86 2.16
N LYS A 116 2.38 -42.79 3.10
CA LYS A 116 1.07 -43.16 3.67
C LYS A 116 1.14 -43.29 5.22
N PRO A 117 1.31 -42.19 5.95
CA PRO A 117 1.30 -42.21 7.41
C PRO A 117 -0.12 -42.44 7.94
N LYS A 118 -0.28 -43.32 8.94
CA LYS A 118 -1.58 -43.73 9.48
C LYS A 118 -1.58 -43.67 11.01
N TYR A 119 -2.59 -43.03 11.58
CA TYR A 119 -2.77 -42.95 13.03
C TYR A 119 -3.19 -44.30 13.64
N PRO A 120 -2.96 -44.51 14.96
CA PRO A 120 -3.44 -45.67 15.71
C PRO A 120 -4.96 -45.91 15.58
N LYS A 121 -5.38 -47.18 15.70
CA LYS A 121 -6.78 -47.62 15.74
C LYS A 121 -7.22 -47.88 17.18
N GLY A 122 -8.53 -47.95 17.44
CA GLY A 122 -9.09 -48.33 18.75
C GLY A 122 -9.09 -47.22 19.82
N MET A 123 -8.62 -46.02 19.50
CA MET A 123 -8.60 -44.88 20.41
C MET A 123 -9.96 -44.15 20.44
N SER A 124 -10.39 -43.68 21.62
CA SER A 124 -11.56 -42.83 21.76
C SER A 124 -11.42 -41.54 20.94
N ARG A 125 -12.54 -40.89 20.59
CA ARG A 125 -12.54 -39.66 19.78
C ARG A 125 -11.75 -38.53 20.46
N GLU A 126 -11.87 -38.41 21.78
CA GLU A 126 -11.19 -37.39 22.60
C GLU A 126 -9.68 -37.64 22.67
N ASN A 127 -9.27 -38.85 23.03
CA ASN A 127 -7.85 -39.22 23.08
C ASN A 127 -7.18 -39.02 21.71
N LYS A 128 -7.90 -39.34 20.63
CA LYS A 128 -7.42 -39.13 19.26
C LYS A 128 -7.31 -37.65 18.88
N LYS A 129 -8.14 -36.78 19.46
CA LYS A 129 -8.05 -35.32 19.26
C LYS A 129 -6.82 -34.78 19.99
N ALA A 130 -6.69 -35.09 21.29
CA ALA A 130 -5.57 -34.67 22.11
C ALA A 130 -4.22 -35.14 21.53
N MET A 131 -4.12 -36.41 21.15
CA MET A 131 -2.93 -36.98 20.51
C MET A 131 -2.54 -36.23 19.21
N LYS A 132 -3.54 -35.88 18.38
CA LYS A 132 -3.26 -35.13 17.14
C LYS A 132 -2.81 -33.71 17.43
N GLU A 133 -3.36 -33.08 18.45
CA GLU A 133 -3.01 -31.73 18.87
C GLU A 133 -1.58 -31.67 19.42
N GLU A 134 -1.22 -32.61 20.28
CA GLU A 134 0.15 -32.80 20.77
C GLU A 134 1.13 -33.03 19.60
N LEU A 135 0.78 -33.92 18.66
CA LEU A 135 1.59 -34.16 17.47
C LEU A 135 1.73 -32.92 16.58
N GLN A 136 0.66 -32.13 16.44
CA GLN A 136 0.72 -30.85 15.73
C GLN A 136 1.67 -29.88 16.43
N ARG A 137 1.65 -29.81 17.77
CA ARG A 137 2.51 -28.91 18.56
C ARG A 137 3.98 -29.30 18.47
N ILE A 138 4.30 -30.59 18.63
CA ILE A 138 5.66 -31.12 18.45
C ILE A 138 6.20 -30.76 17.06
N ALA A 139 5.44 -31.08 16.00
CA ALA A 139 5.87 -30.81 14.64
C ALA A 139 5.95 -29.30 14.36
N PHE A 140 5.04 -28.51 14.90
CA PHE A 140 5.03 -27.06 14.73
C PHE A 140 6.25 -26.41 15.39
N ASN A 141 6.62 -26.82 16.60
CA ASN A 141 7.77 -26.26 17.31
C ASN A 141 9.09 -26.50 16.59
N ARG A 142 9.20 -27.57 15.80
CA ARG A 142 10.36 -27.89 14.95
C ARG A 142 10.42 -27.17 13.61
N LEU A 143 9.38 -26.41 13.24
CA LEU A 143 9.42 -25.58 12.06
C LEU A 143 10.27 -24.32 12.32
N SER A 144 10.94 -23.83 11.27
CA SER A 144 11.52 -22.49 11.29
C SER A 144 10.42 -21.44 11.49
N TYR A 145 10.80 -20.24 11.94
CA TYR A 145 9.84 -19.14 12.13
C TYR A 145 9.05 -18.84 10.84
N ASP A 146 9.73 -18.76 9.69
CA ASP A 146 9.10 -18.53 8.38
C ASP A 146 8.10 -19.62 7.99
N ASP A 147 8.44 -20.88 8.23
CA ASP A 147 7.53 -21.99 7.98
C ASP A 147 6.32 -21.93 8.92
N LYS A 148 6.51 -21.58 10.21
CA LYS A 148 5.43 -21.38 11.19
C LYS A 148 4.45 -20.30 10.69
N LEU A 149 4.96 -19.19 10.15
CA LEU A 149 4.13 -18.09 9.64
C LEU A 149 3.15 -18.54 8.54
N SER A 150 3.46 -19.56 7.74
CA SER A 150 2.54 -20.10 6.73
C SER A 150 1.29 -20.81 7.32
N TYR A 151 1.31 -21.09 8.63
CA TYR A 151 0.22 -21.73 9.37
C TYR A 151 -0.46 -20.79 10.39
N CYS A 152 0.11 -19.62 10.66
CA CYS A 152 -0.39 -18.67 11.65
C CYS A 152 -1.23 -17.56 11.01
N ARG A 153 -2.14 -16.96 11.78
CA ARG A 153 -2.70 -15.64 11.51
C ARG A 153 -1.64 -14.56 11.77
N ARG A 154 -1.90 -13.32 11.37
CA ARG A 154 -0.99 -12.20 11.65
C ARG A 154 -1.20 -11.72 13.10
N PRO A 155 -0.19 -11.09 13.73
CA PRO A 155 -0.31 -10.59 15.11
C PRO A 155 -1.49 -9.63 15.31
N GLU A 156 -1.86 -8.86 14.30
CA GLU A 156 -3.02 -7.98 14.35
C GLU A 156 -4.37 -8.69 14.34
N ASP A 157 -4.45 -9.94 13.90
CA ASP A 157 -5.73 -10.65 13.72
C ASP A 157 -6.12 -11.50 14.95
N VAL A 158 -5.29 -11.50 16.01
CA VAL A 158 -5.46 -12.38 17.18
C VAL A 158 -5.12 -11.58 18.44
N GLU A 159 -6.01 -11.66 19.44
CA GLU A 159 -5.78 -11.09 20.77
C GLU A 159 -5.17 -12.13 21.70
N LEU A 160 -4.25 -11.70 22.58
CA LEU A 160 -3.73 -12.52 23.66
C LEU A 160 -4.77 -12.56 24.79
N THR A 161 -5.38 -13.71 25.02
CA THR A 161 -6.44 -13.90 26.03
C THR A 161 -6.03 -14.82 27.19
N ASP A 162 -4.81 -15.34 27.21
CA ASP A 162 -4.35 -16.27 28.25
C ASP A 162 -3.92 -15.48 29.50
N GLU A 163 -4.61 -15.73 30.62
CA GLU A 163 -4.34 -15.07 31.90
C GLU A 163 -2.94 -15.35 32.44
N LYS A 164 -2.36 -16.53 32.16
CA LYS A 164 -1.01 -16.87 32.61
C LYS A 164 0.04 -16.06 31.86
N GLU A 165 -0.16 -15.90 30.56
CA GLU A 165 0.72 -15.09 29.72
C GLU A 165 0.68 -13.62 30.15
N TRP A 166 -0.51 -13.09 30.48
CA TRP A 166 -0.66 -11.75 31.07
C TRP A 166 0.00 -11.64 32.45
N GLY A 167 -0.09 -12.67 33.29
CA GLY A 167 0.63 -12.72 34.57
C GLY A 167 2.14 -12.51 34.40
N ILE A 168 2.75 -13.22 33.45
CA ILE A 168 4.19 -13.10 33.15
C ILE A 168 4.55 -11.68 32.66
N ILE A 169 3.71 -11.09 31.80
CA ILE A 169 3.90 -9.71 31.31
C ILE A 169 3.81 -8.71 32.45
N ASN A 170 2.77 -8.81 33.26
CA ASN A 170 2.48 -7.94 34.39
C ASN A 170 3.54 -7.99 35.48
N ASP A 171 4.02 -9.18 35.81
CA ASP A 171 5.10 -9.38 36.78
C ASP A 171 6.40 -8.71 36.34
N HIS A 172 6.69 -8.68 35.03
CA HIS A 172 7.90 -8.05 34.51
C HIS A 172 7.77 -6.54 34.37
N LEU A 173 6.63 -6.04 33.89
CA LEU A 173 6.39 -4.61 33.61
C LEU A 173 5.80 -3.84 34.80
N GLU A 174 5.50 -4.54 35.90
CA GLU A 174 4.84 -4.01 37.09
C GLU A 174 3.46 -3.39 36.76
N THR A 175 2.68 -4.07 35.92
CA THR A 175 1.34 -3.66 35.45
C THR A 175 0.25 -4.62 35.93
N ASN A 176 -1.03 -4.31 35.70
CA ASN A 176 -2.18 -5.17 36.04
C ASN A 176 -3.14 -5.39 34.87
N SER A 177 -2.59 -5.43 33.65
CA SER A 177 -3.37 -5.40 32.42
C SER A 177 -3.84 -6.78 31.99
N SER A 178 -5.02 -6.84 31.38
CA SER A 178 -5.64 -8.07 30.86
C SER A 178 -5.70 -8.12 29.33
N ASN A 179 -5.38 -7.01 28.68
CA ASN A 179 -5.37 -6.85 27.23
C ASN A 179 -4.39 -5.74 26.81
N LEU A 180 -4.10 -5.66 25.50
CA LEU A 180 -3.14 -4.71 24.95
C LEU A 180 -3.54 -3.25 25.20
N GLN A 181 -4.85 -2.92 25.17
CA GLN A 181 -5.31 -1.55 25.40
C GLN A 181 -5.05 -1.07 26.82
N GLU A 182 -5.27 -1.93 27.82
CA GLU A 182 -4.94 -1.65 29.21
C GLU A 182 -3.43 -1.51 29.41
N LEU A 183 -2.63 -2.40 28.82
CA LEU A 183 -1.17 -2.35 28.93
C LEU A 183 -0.60 -1.05 28.40
N ILE A 184 -1.04 -0.62 27.22
CA ILE A 184 -0.55 0.61 26.58
C ILE A 184 -0.94 1.85 27.39
N LYS A 185 -2.13 1.82 28.01
CA LYS A 185 -2.54 2.87 28.94
C LYS A 185 -1.64 2.88 30.18
N GLU A 186 -1.43 1.75 30.85
CA GLU A 186 -0.59 1.67 32.05
C GLU A 186 0.87 2.05 31.80
N LEU A 187 1.46 1.60 30.67
CA LEU A 187 2.80 2.02 30.27
C LEU A 187 2.87 3.52 29.99
N GLY A 188 1.82 4.10 29.40
CA GLY A 188 1.68 5.54 29.24
C GLY A 188 1.60 6.29 30.56
N GLU A 189 0.77 5.83 31.50
CA GLU A 189 0.66 6.42 32.84
C GLU A 189 2.02 6.42 33.55
N LYS A 190 2.77 5.33 33.47
CA LYS A 190 4.11 5.25 34.08
C LYS A 190 5.15 6.15 33.40
N ARG A 191 5.08 6.34 32.07
CA ARG A 191 6.07 7.11 31.29
C ARG A 191 5.75 8.60 31.17
N PHE A 192 4.49 8.94 30.96
CA PHE A 192 4.00 10.29 30.64
C PHE A 192 2.99 10.82 31.68
N GLY A 193 2.49 9.99 32.59
CA GLY A 193 1.47 10.38 33.57
C GLY A 193 0.04 10.45 33.00
N HIS A 194 -0.19 9.90 31.81
CA HIS A 194 -1.50 9.76 31.18
C HIS A 194 -1.47 8.73 30.04
N THR A 195 -2.63 8.37 29.49
CA THR A 195 -2.72 7.61 28.23
C THR A 195 -1.83 8.25 27.14
N PRO A 196 -0.99 7.47 26.40
CA PRO A 196 -0.10 8.04 25.39
C PRO A 196 -0.88 8.74 24.28
N LYS A 197 -0.43 9.92 23.87
CA LYS A 197 -0.97 10.71 22.75
C LYS A 197 -0.03 10.56 21.56
N VAL A 198 -0.47 9.81 20.55
CA VAL A 198 0.31 9.49 19.34
C VAL A 198 -0.20 10.29 18.15
N GLY A 199 0.71 10.98 17.47
CA GLY A 199 0.42 11.82 16.31
C GLY A 199 1.07 11.31 15.02
N ASP A 200 0.40 11.54 13.89
CA ASP A 200 0.94 11.39 12.55
C ASP A 200 0.45 12.56 11.67
N CYS A 201 1.40 13.33 11.12
CA CYS A 201 1.11 14.51 10.28
C CYS A 201 1.16 14.24 8.77
N PHE A 202 1.46 13.01 8.37
CA PHE A 202 1.44 12.52 6.99
C PHE A 202 0.60 11.24 6.90
N SER A 203 -0.60 11.30 7.47
CA SER A 203 -1.33 10.08 7.84
C SER A 203 -1.74 9.22 6.65
N GLY A 204 -1.86 9.79 5.45
CA GLY A 204 -2.04 9.03 4.22
C GLY A 204 -3.20 8.05 4.30
N GLY A 205 -2.88 6.76 4.22
CA GLY A 205 -3.86 5.67 4.27
C GLY A 205 -4.35 5.29 5.68
N GLY A 206 -3.87 5.97 6.73
CA GLY A 206 -4.32 5.85 8.12
C GLY A 206 -3.68 4.76 8.96
N SER A 207 -2.63 4.07 8.49
CA SER A 207 -2.06 2.90 9.18
C SER A 207 -1.50 3.20 10.56
N ILE A 208 -0.74 4.29 10.69
CA ILE A 208 -0.12 4.70 11.95
C ILE A 208 -1.18 5.09 12.99
N PRO A 209 -2.07 6.07 12.72
CA PRO A 209 -3.06 6.46 13.71
C PRO A 209 -4.04 5.32 14.03
N PHE A 210 -4.41 4.49 13.05
CA PHE A 210 -5.28 3.35 13.31
C PHE A 210 -4.66 2.36 14.29
N GLU A 211 -3.40 1.96 14.08
CA GLU A 211 -2.77 0.98 14.96
C GLU A 211 -2.56 1.54 16.36
N ALA A 212 -2.11 2.79 16.47
CA ALA A 212 -1.94 3.45 17.78
C ALA A 212 -3.27 3.46 18.57
N ALA A 213 -4.37 3.80 17.90
CA ALA A 213 -5.70 3.81 18.51
C ALA A 213 -6.17 2.40 18.92
N ARG A 214 -5.92 1.42 18.05
CA ARG A 214 -6.28 0.01 18.30
C ARG A 214 -5.52 -0.60 19.45
N MET A 215 -4.28 -0.17 19.64
CA MET A 215 -3.44 -0.51 20.79
C MET A 215 -3.87 0.17 22.09
N GLY A 216 -4.77 1.16 22.06
CA GLY A 216 -5.26 1.86 23.26
C GLY A 216 -4.70 3.26 23.49
N ALA A 217 -3.80 3.75 22.63
CA ALA A 217 -3.31 5.12 22.69
C ALA A 217 -4.35 6.12 22.16
N ASP A 218 -4.31 7.35 22.65
CA ASP A 218 -5.05 8.46 22.08
C ASP A 218 -4.38 8.88 20.76
N SER A 219 -5.13 8.84 19.66
CA SER A 219 -4.55 8.85 18.32
C SER A 219 -5.02 10.04 17.47
N PHE A 220 -4.05 10.70 16.84
CA PHE A 220 -4.24 11.93 16.10
C PHE A 220 -3.62 11.81 14.71
N GLY A 221 -4.46 11.81 13.68
CA GLY A 221 -4.02 11.83 12.28
C GLY A 221 -4.20 13.21 11.65
N SER A 222 -3.28 13.61 10.81
CA SER A 222 -3.42 14.77 9.94
C SER A 222 -2.84 14.51 8.56
N ASP A 223 -3.49 15.10 7.56
CA ASP A 223 -2.99 15.12 6.19
C ASP A 223 -3.52 16.38 5.50
N LEU A 224 -2.81 16.86 4.50
CA LEU A 224 -3.24 17.96 3.63
C LEU A 224 -4.25 17.48 2.57
N ASN A 225 -4.22 16.19 2.21
CA ASN A 225 -5.03 15.63 1.16
C ASN A 225 -6.42 15.18 1.70
N PRO A 226 -7.55 15.66 1.14
CA PRO A 226 -8.88 15.27 1.59
C PRO A 226 -9.16 13.76 1.50
N ILE A 227 -8.59 13.07 0.51
CA ILE A 227 -8.76 11.62 0.34
C ILE A 227 -7.98 10.85 1.40
N ALA A 228 -6.74 11.28 1.71
CA ALA A 228 -5.96 10.71 2.81
C ALA A 228 -6.65 10.91 4.16
N ALA A 229 -7.12 12.14 4.44
CA ALA A 229 -7.85 12.45 5.65
C ALA A 229 -9.13 11.62 5.76
N LEU A 230 -9.90 11.45 4.67
CA LEU A 230 -11.08 10.58 4.63
C LEU A 230 -10.74 9.13 4.95
N LEU A 231 -9.69 8.58 4.35
CA LEU A 231 -9.25 7.19 4.59
C LEU A 231 -8.75 7.00 6.03
N THR A 232 -8.02 7.98 6.55
CA THR A 232 -7.57 7.99 7.95
C THR A 232 -8.76 8.05 8.90
N TRP A 233 -9.74 8.93 8.64
CA TRP A 233 -10.95 9.03 9.42
C TRP A 233 -11.77 7.74 9.38
N ALA A 234 -11.93 7.14 8.20
CA ALA A 234 -12.62 5.87 8.03
C ALA A 234 -11.89 4.72 8.74
N SER A 235 -10.55 4.70 8.74
CA SER A 235 -9.78 3.71 9.48
C SER A 235 -10.10 3.79 10.97
N LEU A 236 -10.10 5.00 11.55
CA LEU A 236 -10.37 5.22 12.98
C LEU A 236 -11.85 5.03 13.37
N ASN A 237 -12.80 5.38 12.49
CA ASN A 237 -14.22 5.49 12.84
C ASN A 237 -15.12 4.42 12.21
N ILE A 238 -14.70 3.80 11.11
CA ILE A 238 -15.41 2.68 10.46
C ILE A 238 -14.70 1.37 10.82
N ALA A 239 -13.40 1.22 10.52
CA ALA A 239 -12.67 0.04 10.99
C ALA A 239 -12.48 0.03 12.53
N GLY A 240 -12.65 1.18 13.19
CA GLY A 240 -12.69 1.28 14.65
C GLY A 240 -14.07 1.07 15.31
N ALA A 241 -15.09 0.71 14.54
CA ALA A 241 -16.49 0.63 14.99
C ALA A 241 -16.85 -0.73 15.60
N SER A 242 -17.98 -0.81 16.31
CA SER A 242 -18.52 -2.08 16.80
C SER A 242 -19.14 -2.91 15.67
N ASP A 243 -19.35 -4.21 15.92
CA ASP A 243 -19.97 -5.10 14.93
C ASP A 243 -21.39 -4.66 14.57
N GLU A 244 -22.15 -4.13 15.52
CA GLU A 244 -23.50 -3.60 15.29
C GLU A 244 -23.48 -2.42 14.32
N GLU A 245 -22.57 -1.46 14.52
CA GLU A 245 -22.41 -0.31 13.62
C GLU A 245 -21.98 -0.75 12.22
N ILE A 246 -21.10 -1.74 12.11
CA ILE A 246 -20.70 -2.31 10.82
C ILE A 246 -21.88 -2.96 10.10
N GLU A 247 -22.74 -3.70 10.81
CA GLU A 247 -23.94 -4.30 10.21
C GLU A 247 -24.95 -3.24 9.74
N GLU A 248 -25.06 -2.11 10.45
CA GLU A 248 -25.84 -0.96 9.98
C GLU A 248 -25.27 -0.35 8.69
N LEU A 249 -23.96 -0.15 8.62
CA LEU A 249 -23.30 0.36 7.42
C LEU A 249 -23.43 -0.61 6.22
N LYS A 250 -23.37 -1.92 6.45
CA LYS A 250 -23.63 -2.93 5.41
C LYS A 250 -25.08 -2.90 4.93
N LYS A 251 -26.05 -2.68 5.82
CA LYS A 251 -27.47 -2.50 5.45
C LYS A 251 -27.63 -1.25 4.57
N TYR A 252 -26.98 -0.15 4.94
CA TYR A 252 -26.94 1.08 4.14
C TYR A 252 -26.33 0.85 2.74
N GLN A 253 -25.18 0.18 2.64
CA GLN A 253 -24.58 -0.15 1.34
C GLN A 253 -25.53 -0.98 0.47
N LYS A 254 -26.17 -2.01 1.04
CA LYS A 254 -27.18 -2.84 0.36
C LYS A 254 -28.38 -2.01 -0.09
N GLN A 255 -28.83 -1.05 0.71
CA GLN A 255 -29.94 -0.16 0.36
C GLN A 255 -29.60 0.72 -0.85
N VAL A 256 -28.44 1.39 -0.86
CA VAL A 256 -27.99 2.21 -1.99
C VAL A 256 -27.86 1.35 -3.25
N PHE A 257 -27.20 0.20 -3.14
CA PHE A 257 -27.03 -0.73 -4.27
C PHE A 257 -28.38 -1.18 -4.85
N SER A 258 -29.34 -1.52 -3.98
CA SER A 258 -30.69 -1.93 -4.38
C SER A 258 -31.42 -0.82 -5.14
N LYS A 259 -31.28 0.44 -4.71
CA LYS A 259 -31.88 1.60 -5.39
C LYS A 259 -31.26 1.87 -6.76
N VAL A 260 -29.94 1.76 -6.88
CA VAL A 260 -29.27 1.84 -8.19
C VAL A 260 -29.76 0.71 -9.10
N LYS A 261 -29.79 -0.53 -8.59
CA LYS A 261 -30.25 -1.70 -9.36
C LYS A 261 -31.70 -1.55 -9.83
N GLU A 262 -32.60 -1.13 -8.93
CA GLU A 262 -34.02 -0.84 -9.25
C GLU A 262 -34.12 0.19 -10.39
N GLN A 263 -33.32 1.26 -10.33
CA GLN A 263 -33.31 2.30 -11.35
C GLN A 263 -32.77 1.82 -12.71
N ILE A 264 -31.72 1.00 -12.71
CA ILE A 264 -31.14 0.39 -13.92
C ILE A 264 -32.14 -0.58 -14.58
N SER A 265 -32.83 -1.41 -13.79
CA SER A 265 -33.90 -2.29 -14.28
C SER A 265 -35.08 -1.50 -14.84
N LYS A 266 -35.55 -0.46 -14.14
CA LYS A 266 -36.63 0.42 -14.63
C LYS A 266 -36.30 1.07 -15.98
N TRP A 267 -35.02 1.32 -16.24
CA TRP A 267 -34.55 1.84 -17.52
C TRP A 267 -34.25 0.76 -18.57
N ASP A 268 -34.37 -0.53 -18.25
CA ASP A 268 -34.06 -1.66 -19.15
C ASP A 268 -32.66 -1.49 -19.80
N LEU A 269 -31.62 -1.25 -18.98
CA LEU A 269 -30.26 -1.00 -19.50
C LEU A 269 -29.34 -2.23 -19.50
N GLU A 270 -29.75 -3.28 -18.79
CA GLU A 270 -28.99 -4.53 -18.63
C GLU A 270 -29.85 -5.79 -18.82
N GLU A 271 -31.17 -5.66 -19.06
CA GLU A 271 -32.01 -6.85 -19.30
C GLU A 271 -31.83 -7.38 -20.72
N ASN A 272 -31.80 -8.70 -20.88
CA ASN A 272 -31.75 -9.37 -22.17
C ASN A 272 -32.96 -10.30 -22.35
N ASN A 273 -33.16 -10.79 -23.58
CA ASN A 273 -34.33 -11.59 -23.92
C ASN A 273 -34.22 -13.07 -23.49
N ILE A 274 -33.08 -13.46 -22.89
CA ILE A 274 -32.74 -14.84 -22.55
C ILE A 274 -32.66 -15.07 -21.03
N GLY A 275 -32.78 -14.02 -20.22
CA GLY A 275 -32.74 -14.09 -18.76
C GLY A 275 -31.34 -14.26 -18.14
N HIS A 276 -30.27 -14.20 -18.94
CA HIS A 276 -28.90 -14.38 -18.45
C HIS A 276 -28.33 -13.08 -17.88
N THR A 277 -27.38 -13.14 -16.95
CA THR A 277 -26.88 -11.93 -16.26
C THR A 277 -25.67 -11.34 -16.98
N PRO A 278 -25.68 -10.06 -17.41
CA PRO A 278 -24.46 -9.43 -17.92
C PRO A 278 -23.42 -9.27 -16.80
N VAL A 279 -22.16 -9.49 -17.15
CA VAL A 279 -21.02 -9.47 -16.23
C VAL A 279 -20.08 -8.32 -16.58
N PHE A 280 -19.59 -8.30 -17.82
CA PHE A 280 -18.71 -7.24 -18.34
C PHE A 280 -19.11 -6.82 -19.75
N TYR A 281 -18.89 -5.54 -20.04
CA TYR A 281 -18.99 -4.94 -21.36
C TYR A 281 -17.57 -4.57 -21.82
N LEU A 282 -17.11 -5.12 -22.95
CA LEU A 282 -15.77 -4.88 -23.47
C LEU A 282 -15.81 -3.84 -24.59
N TYR A 283 -15.03 -2.78 -24.41
CA TYR A 283 -14.96 -1.64 -25.32
C TYR A 283 -13.57 -1.51 -25.92
N CYS A 284 -13.52 -0.97 -27.13
CA CYS A 284 -12.29 -0.49 -27.76
C CYS A 284 -12.47 0.94 -28.27
N ASN A 285 -11.38 1.65 -28.50
CA ASN A 285 -11.37 2.89 -29.25
C ASN A 285 -11.44 2.57 -30.76
N GLU A 286 -12.13 3.39 -31.53
CA GLU A 286 -12.08 3.37 -32.99
C GLU A 286 -11.61 4.72 -33.53
N THR A 287 -10.87 4.70 -34.63
CA THR A 287 -10.37 5.91 -35.31
C THR A 287 -10.46 5.77 -36.83
N VAL A 288 -10.39 6.87 -37.56
CA VAL A 288 -10.44 6.87 -39.03
C VAL A 288 -9.04 6.65 -39.57
N CYS A 289 -8.87 5.64 -40.43
CA CYS A 289 -7.65 5.41 -41.18
C CYS A 289 -7.45 6.56 -42.18
N PRO A 290 -6.35 7.34 -42.09
CA PRO A 290 -6.14 8.49 -42.99
C PRO A 290 -5.88 8.07 -44.44
N GLU A 291 -5.49 6.80 -44.66
CA GLU A 291 -5.13 6.29 -45.97
C GLU A 291 -6.34 5.87 -46.82
N CYS A 292 -7.39 5.33 -46.19
CA CYS A 292 -8.55 4.78 -46.92
C CYS A 292 -9.93 5.25 -46.38
N GLY A 293 -9.94 5.98 -45.26
CA GLY A 293 -11.15 6.50 -44.63
C GLY A 293 -12.00 5.48 -43.86
N TYR A 294 -11.54 4.24 -43.70
CA TYR A 294 -12.24 3.25 -42.86
C TYR A 294 -12.15 3.62 -41.38
N THR A 295 -13.26 3.47 -40.64
CA THR A 295 -13.24 3.55 -39.18
C THR A 295 -12.79 2.20 -38.62
N VAL A 296 -11.57 2.14 -38.08
CA VAL A 296 -10.92 0.90 -37.63
C VAL A 296 -10.98 0.82 -36.11
N PRO A 297 -11.47 -0.28 -35.51
CA PRO A 297 -11.36 -0.53 -34.08
C PRO A 297 -9.90 -0.79 -33.71
N LEU A 298 -9.42 -0.24 -32.60
CA LEU A 298 -8.06 -0.38 -32.09
C LEU A 298 -8.02 -1.49 -31.04
N LEU A 299 -7.68 -2.71 -31.47
CA LEU A 299 -7.60 -3.91 -30.66
C LEU A 299 -6.14 -4.40 -30.63
N PRO A 300 -5.45 -4.33 -29.47
CA PRO A 300 -4.08 -4.81 -29.34
C PRO A 300 -3.98 -6.34 -29.35
N SER A 301 -5.09 -7.01 -29.04
CA SER A 301 -5.25 -8.47 -29.04
C SER A 301 -6.67 -8.79 -29.51
N PHE A 302 -6.81 -9.83 -30.31
CA PHE A 302 -8.11 -10.40 -30.71
C PHE A 302 -8.53 -11.52 -29.76
N ILE A 303 -7.65 -11.96 -28.87
CA ILE A 303 -7.97 -12.93 -27.81
C ILE A 303 -8.73 -12.23 -26.67
N ILE A 304 -9.95 -12.71 -26.40
CA ILE A 304 -10.80 -12.23 -25.30
C ILE A 304 -10.65 -13.12 -24.07
N ALA A 305 -10.57 -14.44 -24.25
CA ALA A 305 -10.42 -15.40 -23.15
C ALA A 305 -9.47 -16.53 -23.51
N GLN A 306 -8.48 -16.79 -22.66
CA GLN A 306 -7.47 -17.81 -22.95
C GLN A 306 -7.96 -19.23 -22.67
N LYS A 307 -8.71 -19.44 -21.58
CA LYS A 307 -9.14 -20.79 -21.15
C LYS A 307 -10.11 -21.43 -22.15
N SER A 308 -11.10 -20.67 -22.59
CA SER A 308 -12.11 -21.08 -23.56
C SER A 308 -11.69 -20.85 -25.02
N LYS A 309 -10.44 -20.41 -25.25
CA LYS A 309 -9.93 -20.00 -26.57
C LYS A 309 -10.93 -19.11 -27.33
N THR A 310 -11.41 -18.06 -26.67
CA THR A 310 -12.41 -17.15 -27.24
C THR A 310 -11.71 -15.96 -27.90
N ILE A 311 -12.09 -15.67 -29.14
CA ILE A 311 -11.54 -14.58 -29.96
C ILE A 311 -12.66 -13.67 -30.48
N VAL A 312 -12.29 -12.44 -30.85
CA VAL A 312 -13.12 -11.55 -31.68
C VAL A 312 -12.61 -11.55 -33.12
N LYS A 313 -13.52 -11.71 -34.07
CA LYS A 313 -13.29 -11.44 -35.49
C LYS A 313 -13.95 -10.12 -35.88
N ILE A 314 -13.30 -9.38 -36.78
CA ILE A 314 -13.84 -8.16 -37.36
C ILE A 314 -14.18 -8.38 -38.82
N ASN A 315 -15.39 -8.01 -39.21
CA ASN A 315 -15.90 -8.16 -40.58
C ASN A 315 -16.28 -6.79 -41.14
N GLU A 316 -15.86 -6.50 -42.38
CA GLU A 316 -16.21 -5.25 -43.05
C GLU A 316 -17.71 -5.08 -43.24
N THR A 317 -18.15 -3.83 -43.29
CA THR A 317 -19.54 -3.44 -43.53
C THR A 317 -19.58 -2.40 -44.65
N ASP A 318 -20.72 -2.27 -45.32
CA ASP A 318 -20.93 -1.36 -46.46
C ASP A 318 -20.70 0.14 -46.15
N ARG A 319 -20.44 0.50 -44.89
CA ARG A 319 -20.28 1.87 -44.41
C ARG A 319 -18.84 2.24 -44.07
N LYS A 320 -17.85 1.51 -44.60
CA LYS A 320 -16.42 1.66 -44.24
C LYS A 320 -16.17 1.52 -42.74
N LYS A 321 -16.85 0.56 -42.11
CA LYS A 321 -16.74 0.22 -40.68
C LYS A 321 -16.64 -1.29 -40.50
N TYR A 322 -16.35 -1.72 -39.28
CA TYR A 322 -16.32 -3.12 -38.91
C TYR A 322 -17.46 -3.53 -37.97
N SER A 323 -17.91 -4.77 -38.14
CA SER A 323 -18.79 -5.51 -37.24
C SER A 323 -17.98 -6.58 -36.49
N PHE A 324 -18.49 -7.06 -35.36
CA PHE A 324 -17.80 -8.02 -34.51
C PHE A 324 -18.52 -9.36 -34.47
N GLU A 325 -17.75 -10.44 -34.54
CA GLU A 325 -18.19 -11.81 -34.34
C GLU A 325 -17.34 -12.44 -33.24
N ILE A 326 -17.95 -13.17 -32.32
CA ILE A 326 -17.27 -13.82 -31.22
C ILE A 326 -17.26 -15.33 -31.45
N ASN A 327 -16.07 -15.93 -31.46
CA ASN A 327 -15.89 -17.35 -31.72
C ASN A 327 -15.19 -17.97 -30.51
N THR A 328 -15.81 -18.99 -29.94
CA THR A 328 -15.33 -19.72 -28.75
C THR A 328 -14.82 -21.09 -29.16
N ASN A 329 -13.85 -21.64 -28.41
CA ASN A 329 -13.24 -22.95 -28.69
C ASN A 329 -12.61 -23.05 -30.09
N VAL A 330 -11.92 -21.99 -30.53
CA VAL A 330 -11.22 -22.01 -31.83
C VAL A 330 -10.03 -22.98 -31.82
N SER A 331 -9.53 -23.33 -33.01
CA SER A 331 -8.40 -24.25 -33.16
C SER A 331 -7.11 -23.68 -32.55
N ASP A 332 -6.18 -24.55 -32.14
CA ASP A 332 -4.88 -24.11 -31.59
C ASP A 332 -4.05 -23.27 -32.58
N GLU A 333 -4.18 -23.56 -33.87
CA GLU A 333 -3.52 -22.82 -34.92
C GLU A 333 -4.09 -21.41 -35.07
N GLU A 334 -5.43 -21.28 -35.10
CA GLU A 334 -6.09 -19.98 -35.15
C GLU A 334 -5.77 -19.17 -33.90
N PHE A 335 -5.86 -19.79 -32.71
CA PHE A 335 -5.58 -19.12 -31.43
C PHE A 335 -4.15 -18.57 -31.33
N LYS A 336 -3.14 -19.32 -31.82
CA LYS A 336 -1.73 -18.87 -31.81
C LYS A 336 -1.42 -17.77 -32.82
N THR A 337 -2.22 -17.62 -33.86
CA THR A 337 -1.92 -16.71 -34.98
C THR A 337 -2.84 -15.49 -35.04
N ILE A 338 -3.96 -15.49 -34.33
CA ILE A 338 -4.99 -14.44 -34.44
C ILE A 338 -4.46 -13.04 -34.11
N ASP A 339 -3.58 -12.90 -33.12
CA ASP A 339 -3.04 -11.61 -32.70
C ASP A 339 -2.09 -11.00 -33.74
N LYS A 340 -1.65 -11.76 -34.76
CA LYS A 340 -0.97 -11.19 -35.94
C LYS A 340 -1.90 -10.24 -36.73
N LYS A 341 -3.22 -10.33 -36.51
CA LYS A 341 -4.25 -9.46 -37.09
C LYS A 341 -4.63 -8.27 -36.20
N ALA A 342 -3.90 -8.04 -35.10
CA ALA A 342 -4.12 -6.88 -34.24
C ALA A 342 -4.15 -5.57 -35.04
N THR A 343 -5.09 -4.69 -34.72
CA THR A 343 -5.30 -3.42 -35.44
C THR A 343 -4.57 -2.24 -34.79
N ILE A 344 -3.94 -2.47 -33.64
CA ILE A 344 -2.99 -1.55 -33.01
C ILE A 344 -1.81 -2.37 -32.49
N SER A 345 -0.59 -1.98 -32.85
CA SER A 345 0.64 -2.54 -32.30
C SER A 345 1.73 -1.49 -32.28
N ASN A 346 2.56 -1.46 -31.23
CA ASN A 346 3.67 -0.52 -31.08
C ASN A 346 3.28 0.96 -31.36
N ASN A 347 2.11 1.39 -30.86
CA ASN A 347 1.52 2.72 -31.10
C ASN A 347 1.33 3.07 -32.59
N LYS A 348 1.03 2.08 -33.43
CA LYS A 348 0.66 2.25 -34.84
C LYS A 348 -0.66 1.54 -35.13
N LEU A 349 -1.58 2.25 -35.78
CA LEU A 349 -2.77 1.69 -36.39
C LEU A 349 -2.35 0.78 -37.54
N ILE A 350 -2.88 -0.44 -37.58
CA ILE A 350 -2.74 -1.39 -38.70
C ILE A 350 -4.13 -1.55 -39.31
N CYS A 351 -4.34 -1.01 -40.52
CA CYS A 351 -5.67 -1.01 -41.13
C CYS A 351 -5.95 -2.35 -41.86
N PRO A 352 -7.00 -3.11 -41.48
CA PRO A 352 -7.32 -4.39 -42.13
C PRO A 352 -7.73 -4.27 -43.61
N HIS A 353 -8.32 -3.12 -44.00
CA HIS A 353 -8.81 -2.90 -45.36
C HIS A 353 -7.67 -2.61 -46.35
N CYS A 354 -6.76 -1.68 -46.00
CA CYS A 354 -5.69 -1.26 -46.92
C CYS A 354 -4.30 -1.80 -46.57
N ASN A 355 -4.17 -2.52 -45.46
CA ASN A 355 -2.91 -3.07 -44.92
C ASN A 355 -1.80 -2.04 -44.64
N LYS A 356 -2.11 -0.73 -44.74
CA LYS A 356 -1.18 0.33 -44.38
C LYS A 356 -1.13 0.50 -42.87
N THR A 357 0.05 0.92 -42.41
CA THR A 357 0.35 1.18 -41.01
C THR A 357 0.55 2.67 -40.80
N THR A 358 -0.17 3.26 -39.84
CA THR A 358 -0.08 4.70 -39.54
C THR A 358 0.28 4.91 -38.06
N PRO A 359 1.33 5.69 -37.74
CA PRO A 359 1.64 6.05 -36.36
C PRO A 359 0.48 6.77 -35.66
N ILE A 360 0.23 6.44 -34.40
CA ILE A 360 -0.82 7.12 -33.62
C ILE A 360 -0.49 8.60 -33.43
N SER A 361 0.79 8.97 -33.33
CA SER A 361 1.21 10.39 -33.29
C SER A 361 0.74 11.18 -34.51
N SER A 362 0.78 10.57 -35.70
CA SER A 362 0.26 11.18 -36.93
C SER A 362 -1.26 11.34 -36.91
N ILE A 363 -1.98 10.32 -36.39
CA ILE A 363 -3.44 10.36 -36.24
C ILE A 363 -3.87 11.42 -35.23
N ARG A 364 -3.07 11.63 -34.17
CA ARG A 364 -3.25 12.72 -33.20
C ARG A 364 -2.91 14.10 -33.75
N GLY A 365 -2.10 14.16 -34.80
CA GLY A 365 -1.58 15.42 -35.33
C GLY A 365 -0.38 15.99 -34.56
N ASP A 366 0.38 15.14 -33.87
CA ASP A 366 1.56 15.55 -33.10
C ASP A 366 2.63 16.14 -34.05
N LYS A 367 3.23 17.27 -33.66
CA LYS A 367 4.27 17.97 -34.42
C LYS A 367 5.54 18.10 -33.59
N LYS A 368 6.70 18.05 -34.24
CA LYS A 368 7.97 18.44 -33.61
C LYS A 368 8.31 19.86 -34.00
N LEU A 369 8.49 20.73 -33.02
CA LEU A 369 8.90 22.11 -33.21
C LEU A 369 10.06 22.41 -32.26
N ASN A 370 11.21 22.84 -32.80
CA ASN A 370 12.44 23.14 -32.04
C ASN A 370 12.92 22.01 -31.10
N GLY A 371 12.70 20.74 -31.47
CA GLY A 371 13.09 19.58 -30.66
C GLY A 371 12.04 19.13 -29.64
N GLU A 372 11.02 19.93 -29.37
CA GLU A 372 9.91 19.59 -28.49
C GLU A 372 8.73 19.02 -29.27
N THR A 373 7.97 18.12 -28.63
CA THR A 373 6.77 17.52 -29.24
C THR A 373 5.54 18.32 -28.80
N ILE A 374 4.88 18.95 -29.75
CA ILE A 374 3.57 19.57 -29.59
C ILE A 374 2.51 18.50 -29.89
N TYR A 375 1.73 18.13 -28.88
CA TYR A 375 0.66 17.13 -29.04
C TYR A 375 -0.55 17.74 -29.76
N GLY A 376 -1.11 17.03 -30.74
CA GLY A 376 -2.11 17.58 -31.66
C GLY A 376 -3.58 17.40 -31.23
N LEU A 377 -3.83 16.74 -30.11
CA LEU A 377 -5.19 16.53 -29.60
C LEU A 377 -5.64 17.70 -28.73
N GLU A 378 -6.77 18.29 -29.09
CA GLU A 378 -7.55 19.20 -28.26
C GLU A 378 -8.79 18.46 -27.74
N SER A 379 -9.37 18.90 -26.60
CA SER A 379 -10.52 18.22 -25.98
C SER A 379 -11.76 18.05 -26.88
N ASN A 380 -11.91 18.88 -27.90
CA ASN A 380 -13.03 18.79 -28.85
C ASN A 380 -12.76 17.87 -30.07
N ASN A 381 -11.56 17.32 -30.21
CA ASN A 381 -11.20 16.48 -31.35
C ASN A 381 -11.69 15.02 -31.15
N ASN A 382 -12.71 14.62 -31.93
CA ASN A 382 -13.30 13.27 -31.92
C ASN A 382 -12.43 12.19 -32.61
N VAL A 383 -11.12 12.20 -32.39
CA VAL A 383 -10.15 11.28 -33.03
C VAL A 383 -10.38 9.83 -32.57
N PHE A 384 -10.72 9.63 -31.29
CA PHE A 384 -10.96 8.31 -30.71
C PHE A 384 -12.39 8.21 -30.18
N ASN A 385 -13.17 7.28 -30.74
CA ASN A 385 -14.55 7.02 -30.31
C ASN A 385 -14.64 5.68 -29.57
N ASN A 386 -15.53 5.57 -28.58
CA ASN A 386 -15.70 4.32 -27.83
C ASN A 386 -16.69 3.39 -28.54
N LYS A 387 -16.29 2.13 -28.74
CA LYS A 387 -17.06 1.10 -29.43
C LYS A 387 -17.16 -0.16 -28.58
N LEU A 388 -18.39 -0.56 -28.23
CA LEU A 388 -18.66 -1.87 -27.61
C LEU A 388 -18.43 -2.98 -28.64
N TYR A 389 -17.61 -3.97 -28.32
CA TYR A 389 -17.28 -5.07 -29.23
C TYR A 389 -17.63 -6.46 -28.70
N ALA A 390 -17.72 -6.64 -27.38
CA ALA A 390 -18.13 -7.91 -26.77
C ALA A 390 -18.83 -7.70 -25.43
N ILE A 391 -19.63 -8.68 -25.03
CA ILE A 391 -20.33 -8.72 -23.74
C ILE A 391 -20.12 -10.11 -23.16
N GLN A 392 -19.70 -10.19 -21.90
CA GLN A 392 -19.69 -11.44 -21.14
C GLN A 392 -21.01 -11.58 -20.39
N TYR A 393 -21.67 -12.71 -20.58
CA TYR A 393 -22.85 -13.12 -19.81
C TYR A 393 -22.51 -14.32 -18.92
N GLU A 394 -23.27 -14.46 -17.85
CA GLU A 394 -23.32 -15.62 -16.97
C GLU A 394 -24.73 -16.21 -17.05
N ASP A 395 -24.81 -17.50 -17.38
CA ASP A 395 -26.09 -18.22 -17.45
C ASP A 395 -26.58 -18.67 -16.07
N ASN A 396 -27.71 -19.38 -16.04
CA ASN A 396 -28.29 -19.88 -14.79
C ASN A 396 -27.47 -20.99 -14.10
N ASN A 397 -26.51 -21.59 -14.79
CA ASN A 397 -25.58 -22.59 -14.26
C ASN A 397 -24.28 -21.97 -13.74
N ASN A 398 -24.14 -20.64 -13.81
CA ASN A 398 -22.91 -19.88 -13.56
C ASN A 398 -21.81 -20.09 -14.62
N ASP A 399 -22.17 -20.58 -15.81
CA ASP A 399 -21.24 -20.69 -16.92
C ASP A 399 -21.16 -19.35 -17.67
N ARG A 400 -19.93 -18.93 -17.96
CA ARG A 400 -19.65 -17.66 -18.63
C ARG A 400 -19.39 -17.85 -20.10
N TYR A 401 -20.00 -16.99 -20.91
CA TYR A 401 -19.82 -16.98 -22.36
C TYR A 401 -19.85 -15.55 -22.89
N TYR A 402 -19.36 -15.38 -24.12
CA TYR A 402 -19.20 -14.08 -24.76
C TYR A 402 -20.05 -13.99 -26.02
N VAL A 403 -20.61 -12.81 -26.28
CA VAL A 403 -21.37 -12.53 -27.49
C VAL A 403 -21.02 -11.15 -28.04
N SER A 404 -21.20 -10.96 -29.35
CA SER A 404 -21.14 -9.64 -29.95
C SER A 404 -22.41 -8.83 -29.64
N PRO A 405 -22.35 -7.49 -29.64
CA PRO A 405 -23.50 -6.65 -29.33
C PRO A 405 -24.62 -6.79 -30.38
N ASN A 406 -25.79 -7.25 -29.95
CA ASN A 406 -26.98 -7.31 -30.80
C ASN A 406 -27.71 -5.95 -30.86
N LYS A 407 -28.76 -5.85 -31.67
CA LYS A 407 -29.56 -4.62 -31.83
C LYS A 407 -30.11 -4.08 -30.49
N LYS A 408 -30.61 -4.96 -29.61
CA LYS A 408 -31.15 -4.55 -28.30
C LYS A 408 -30.07 -3.85 -27.46
N VAL A 409 -28.88 -4.44 -27.36
CA VAL A 409 -27.78 -3.84 -26.58
C VAL A 409 -27.31 -2.53 -27.19
N LEU A 410 -27.24 -2.45 -28.52
CA LEU A 410 -26.88 -1.19 -29.20
C LEU A 410 -27.92 -0.09 -28.95
N ASP A 411 -29.20 -0.43 -28.87
CA ASP A 411 -30.26 0.52 -28.54
C ASP A 411 -30.24 0.90 -27.05
N GLN A 412 -29.86 -0.01 -26.15
CA GLN A 412 -29.58 0.28 -24.73
C GLN A 412 -28.41 1.28 -24.59
N GLU A 413 -27.32 1.11 -25.34
CA GLU A 413 -26.18 2.05 -25.33
C GLU A 413 -26.58 3.45 -25.84
N LYS A 414 -27.47 3.55 -26.82
CA LYS A 414 -28.05 4.84 -27.25
C LYS A 414 -28.92 5.45 -26.16
N LYS A 415 -29.74 4.64 -25.49
CA LYS A 415 -30.60 5.07 -24.37
C LYS A 415 -29.77 5.59 -23.21
N ILE A 416 -28.66 4.93 -22.87
CA ILE A 416 -27.70 5.40 -21.85
C ILE A 416 -27.17 6.78 -22.18
N LYS A 417 -26.70 7.00 -23.42
CA LYS A 417 -26.22 8.31 -23.87
C LYS A 417 -27.30 9.39 -23.75
N LYS A 418 -28.53 9.08 -24.15
CA LYS A 418 -29.68 9.98 -24.02
C LYS A 418 -29.96 10.33 -22.55
N LEU A 419 -30.12 9.32 -21.69
CA LEU A 419 -30.38 9.50 -20.26
C LEU A 419 -29.29 10.31 -19.56
N LEU A 420 -28.02 10.07 -19.92
CA LEU A 420 -26.89 10.83 -19.40
C LEU A 420 -26.98 12.29 -19.87
N SER A 421 -27.21 12.54 -21.16
CA SER A 421 -27.29 13.90 -21.71
C SER A 421 -28.39 14.74 -21.08
N GLU A 422 -29.57 14.15 -20.81
CA GLU A 422 -30.69 14.82 -20.13
C GLU A 422 -30.36 15.28 -18.70
N ARG A 423 -29.36 14.67 -18.07
CA ARG A 423 -29.02 14.85 -16.65
C ARG A 423 -27.65 15.47 -16.43
N PHE A 424 -26.83 15.56 -17.47
CA PHE A 424 -25.40 15.83 -17.34
C PHE A 424 -25.12 17.14 -16.59
N ASP A 425 -25.75 18.23 -17.02
CA ASP A 425 -25.54 19.55 -16.42
C ASP A 425 -26.05 19.62 -14.97
N GLU A 426 -27.21 19.03 -14.70
CA GLU A 426 -27.77 18.97 -13.35
C GLU A 426 -26.88 18.13 -12.42
N TRP A 427 -26.43 16.97 -12.89
CA TRP A 427 -25.58 16.06 -12.12
C TRP A 427 -24.19 16.64 -11.90
N GLN A 428 -23.62 17.38 -12.86
CA GLN A 428 -22.38 18.14 -12.62
C GLN A 428 -22.56 19.21 -11.55
N LYS A 429 -23.68 19.96 -11.57
CA LYS A 429 -23.99 20.98 -10.53
C LYS A 429 -24.14 20.34 -9.14
N LYS A 430 -24.77 19.17 -9.07
CA LYS A 430 -24.93 18.40 -7.81
C LYS A 430 -23.67 17.64 -7.39
N GLY A 431 -22.65 17.56 -8.26
CA GLY A 431 -21.41 16.82 -7.99
C GLY A 431 -21.52 15.31 -8.19
N TYR A 432 -22.57 14.82 -8.84
CA TYR A 432 -22.71 13.38 -9.18
C TYR A 432 -21.92 12.99 -10.43
N ILE A 433 -21.42 13.97 -11.19
CA ILE A 433 -20.49 13.77 -12.30
C ILE A 433 -19.35 14.77 -12.14
N PRO A 434 -18.09 14.35 -12.33
CA PRO A 434 -16.96 15.27 -12.27
C PRO A 434 -17.07 16.42 -13.27
N LYS A 435 -16.74 17.62 -12.80
CA LYS A 435 -16.52 18.82 -13.62
C LYS A 435 -15.08 19.36 -13.50
N MET A 436 -14.28 18.78 -12.58
CA MET A 436 -12.91 19.23 -12.32
C MET A 436 -12.01 19.02 -13.54
N ASN A 437 -11.22 20.04 -13.86
CA ASN A 437 -10.18 19.96 -14.89
C ASN A 437 -9.04 19.06 -14.40
N ILE A 438 -8.37 18.39 -15.33
CA ILE A 438 -7.13 17.69 -15.09
C ILE A 438 -6.01 18.73 -15.16
N GLU A 439 -5.38 19.00 -14.03
CA GLU A 439 -4.23 19.88 -13.99
C GLU A 439 -2.98 19.15 -14.50
N SER A 440 -2.13 19.85 -15.26
CA SER A 440 -0.89 19.29 -15.81
C SER A 440 0.06 18.82 -14.69
N GLY A 441 0.82 17.77 -14.96
CA GLY A 441 1.65 17.08 -13.98
C GLY A 441 2.25 15.77 -14.51
N ASP A 442 3.14 15.18 -13.72
CA ASP A 442 3.95 14.02 -14.13
C ASP A 442 3.12 12.82 -14.58
N LYS A 443 2.00 12.55 -13.90
CA LYS A 443 1.08 11.43 -14.19
C LYS A 443 -0.18 11.89 -14.91
N THR A 444 -0.59 13.14 -14.73
CA THR A 444 -1.82 13.69 -15.31
C THR A 444 -1.66 14.18 -16.75
N ASP A 445 -0.43 14.45 -17.20
CA ASP A 445 -0.15 14.80 -18.61
C ASP A 445 -0.41 13.63 -19.57
N GLU A 446 -0.31 12.38 -19.10
CA GLU A 446 -0.50 11.20 -19.95
C GLU A 446 -1.93 11.12 -20.54
N PRO A 447 -3.02 11.24 -19.76
CA PRO A 447 -4.37 11.45 -20.27
C PRO A 447 -4.52 12.60 -21.27
N ILE A 448 -3.94 13.76 -20.97
CA ILE A 448 -4.06 14.98 -21.78
C ILE A 448 -3.40 14.74 -23.14
N ARG A 449 -2.12 14.36 -23.16
CA ARG A 449 -1.33 14.26 -24.39
C ARG A 449 -1.73 13.10 -25.30
N THR A 450 -2.25 12.00 -24.74
CA THR A 450 -2.55 10.79 -25.52
C THR A 450 -4.01 10.65 -25.94
N ARG A 451 -4.93 11.37 -25.28
CA ARG A 451 -6.38 11.31 -25.55
C ARG A 451 -7.07 12.67 -25.62
N GLY A 452 -6.39 13.78 -25.32
CA GLY A 452 -6.99 15.11 -25.25
C GLY A 452 -7.95 15.26 -24.07
N TRP A 453 -7.82 14.45 -23.02
CA TRP A 453 -8.72 14.54 -21.87
C TRP A 453 -8.29 15.66 -20.95
N GLU A 454 -9.10 16.72 -20.88
CA GLU A 454 -8.91 17.90 -20.03
C GLU A 454 -9.76 17.85 -18.75
N TYR A 455 -10.73 16.93 -18.65
CA TYR A 455 -11.65 16.81 -17.53
C TYR A 455 -11.72 15.38 -17.00
N TRP A 456 -11.83 15.22 -15.67
CA TRP A 456 -11.83 13.91 -15.02
C TRP A 456 -13.00 13.00 -15.44
N ASN A 457 -14.14 13.55 -15.86
CA ASN A 457 -15.27 12.77 -16.39
C ASN A 457 -14.96 12.10 -17.74
N GLN A 458 -13.99 12.59 -18.51
CA GLN A 458 -13.63 12.01 -19.81
C GLN A 458 -12.91 10.66 -19.68
N LEU A 459 -12.39 10.33 -18.49
CA LEU A 459 -11.82 9.01 -18.18
C LEU A 459 -12.89 7.92 -18.04
N PHE A 460 -14.17 8.26 -18.17
CA PHE A 460 -15.30 7.34 -18.08
C PHE A 460 -16.12 7.38 -19.36
N ASN A 461 -16.72 6.26 -19.75
CA ASN A 461 -17.67 6.21 -20.86
C ASN A 461 -19.10 6.56 -20.37
N SER A 462 -20.05 6.69 -21.28
CA SER A 462 -21.43 7.09 -20.92
C SER A 462 -22.12 6.13 -19.96
N ARG A 463 -21.90 4.81 -20.09
CA ARG A 463 -22.45 3.80 -19.15
C ARG A 463 -21.83 3.95 -17.77
N GLN A 464 -20.51 4.08 -17.70
CA GLN A 464 -19.77 4.27 -16.45
C GLN A 464 -20.20 5.56 -15.74
N LEU A 465 -20.28 6.68 -16.45
CA LEU A 465 -20.73 7.96 -15.88
C LEU A 465 -22.16 7.89 -15.35
N LEU A 466 -23.09 7.29 -16.11
CA LEU A 466 -24.48 7.16 -15.69
C LEU A 466 -24.61 6.30 -14.42
N ILE A 467 -23.94 5.14 -14.39
CA ILE A 467 -24.02 4.22 -13.24
C ILE A 467 -23.31 4.80 -12.02
N ASN A 468 -22.08 5.30 -12.15
CA ASN A 468 -21.33 5.89 -11.03
C ASN A 468 -22.05 7.16 -10.50
N GLY A 469 -22.67 7.93 -11.38
CA GLY A 469 -23.49 9.08 -11.00
C GLY A 469 -24.78 8.69 -10.27
N LEU A 470 -25.40 7.55 -10.60
CA LEU A 470 -26.52 7.02 -9.80
C LEU A 470 -26.08 6.64 -8.38
N PHE A 471 -24.92 5.99 -8.22
CA PHE A 471 -24.38 5.72 -6.89
C PHE A 471 -24.15 7.03 -6.11
N SER A 472 -23.52 8.02 -6.74
CA SER A 472 -23.31 9.35 -6.14
C SER A 472 -24.62 10.03 -5.74
N LYS A 473 -25.63 9.98 -6.61
CA LYS A 473 -26.98 10.50 -6.34
C LYS A 473 -27.63 9.82 -5.13
N TYR A 474 -27.63 8.49 -5.08
CA TYR A 474 -28.31 7.78 -4.00
C TYR A 474 -27.53 7.82 -2.68
N VAL A 475 -26.20 7.94 -2.71
CA VAL A 475 -25.43 8.30 -1.50
C VAL A 475 -25.89 9.65 -0.98
N ASP A 476 -26.02 10.64 -1.87
CA ASP A 476 -26.44 11.98 -1.49
C ASP A 476 -27.86 12.04 -0.92
N GLU A 477 -28.79 11.30 -1.51
CA GLU A 477 -30.20 11.27 -1.12
C GLU A 477 -30.47 10.43 0.13
N LEU A 478 -29.69 9.37 0.38
CA LEU A 478 -29.98 8.39 1.44
C LEU A 478 -29.10 8.52 2.69
N SER A 479 -27.91 9.11 2.59
CA SER A 479 -27.02 9.29 3.75
C SER A 479 -27.64 10.26 4.76
N LYS A 480 -27.60 9.90 6.04
CA LYS A 480 -28.06 10.73 7.17
C LYS A 480 -26.95 11.01 8.15
N THR A 481 -25.96 10.13 8.23
CA THR A 481 -24.83 10.23 9.17
C THR A 481 -23.51 10.47 8.44
N LYS A 482 -22.53 11.03 9.17
CA LYS A 482 -21.15 11.20 8.69
C LYS A 482 -20.52 9.86 8.25
N LYS A 483 -20.83 8.74 8.93
CA LYS A 483 -20.35 7.40 8.59
C LYS A 483 -20.97 6.87 7.29
N GLU A 484 -22.27 7.09 7.06
CA GLU A 484 -22.96 6.70 5.82
C GLU A 484 -22.44 7.49 4.60
N TYR A 485 -22.20 8.80 4.77
CA TYR A 485 -21.54 9.58 3.72
C TYR A 485 -20.13 9.05 3.45
N ALA A 486 -19.31 8.87 4.50
CA ALA A 486 -17.94 8.39 4.36
C ALA A 486 -17.88 7.03 3.65
N ILE A 487 -18.67 6.03 4.08
CA ILE A 487 -18.67 4.72 3.42
C ILE A 487 -19.23 4.77 2.00
N GLY A 488 -20.21 5.64 1.74
CA GLY A 488 -20.75 5.88 0.39
C GLY A 488 -19.69 6.46 -0.55
N ILE A 489 -18.94 7.46 -0.09
CA ILE A 489 -17.81 8.06 -0.83
C ILE A 489 -16.74 7.00 -1.12
N LEU A 490 -16.35 6.21 -0.12
CA LEU A 490 -15.39 5.11 -0.33
C LEU A 490 -15.88 4.06 -1.32
N GLY A 491 -17.19 3.77 -1.33
CA GLY A 491 -17.84 2.91 -2.33
C GLY A 491 -17.75 3.49 -3.74
N ILE A 492 -17.99 4.79 -3.92
CA ILE A 492 -17.84 5.49 -5.20
C ILE A 492 -16.39 5.42 -5.67
N ASN A 493 -15.42 5.66 -4.78
CA ASN A 493 -13.99 5.55 -5.10
C ASN A 493 -13.60 4.16 -5.57
N LYS A 494 -14.09 3.10 -4.90
CA LYS A 494 -13.86 1.72 -5.34
C LYS A 494 -14.48 1.44 -6.70
N ILE A 495 -15.73 1.84 -6.93
CA ILE A 495 -16.37 1.67 -8.25
C ILE A 495 -15.59 2.42 -9.33
N SER A 496 -15.26 3.69 -9.10
CA SER A 496 -14.50 4.50 -10.06
C SER A 496 -13.15 3.88 -10.39
N ASN A 497 -12.45 3.31 -9.40
CA ASN A 497 -11.17 2.62 -9.63
C ASN A 497 -11.31 1.37 -10.53
N PHE A 498 -12.39 0.60 -10.37
CA PHE A 498 -12.63 -0.65 -11.12
C PHE A 498 -13.58 -0.52 -12.32
N ASN A 499 -14.10 0.67 -12.60
CA ASN A 499 -15.11 0.92 -13.64
C ASN A 499 -14.84 2.23 -14.38
N SER A 500 -13.61 2.42 -14.84
CA SER A 500 -13.18 3.53 -15.70
C SER A 500 -12.74 3.03 -17.09
N LYS A 501 -12.46 3.93 -18.03
CA LYS A 501 -11.81 3.57 -19.32
C LYS A 501 -10.37 3.07 -19.16
N LEU A 502 -9.79 3.22 -17.96
CA LEU A 502 -8.44 2.77 -17.63
C LEU A 502 -8.45 1.38 -16.97
N SER A 503 -9.62 0.77 -16.82
CA SER A 503 -9.79 -0.59 -16.26
C SER A 503 -9.53 -1.66 -17.32
N ARG A 504 -8.32 -2.22 -17.32
CA ARG A 504 -7.83 -3.18 -18.32
C ARG A 504 -8.57 -4.52 -18.25
N TRP A 505 -8.85 -5.14 -19.39
CA TRP A 505 -9.30 -6.53 -19.44
C TRP A 505 -8.12 -7.50 -19.33
N ALA A 506 -8.20 -8.50 -18.44
CA ALA A 506 -7.18 -9.54 -18.32
C ALA A 506 -7.69 -10.87 -18.87
N SER A 507 -7.45 -11.13 -20.16
CA SER A 507 -7.97 -12.32 -20.90
C SER A 507 -7.56 -13.68 -20.31
N LEU A 508 -6.44 -13.76 -19.57
CA LEU A 508 -6.01 -14.98 -18.88
C LEU A 508 -6.90 -15.32 -17.67
N ARG A 509 -7.32 -14.29 -16.92
CA ARG A 509 -8.14 -14.44 -15.71
C ARG A 509 -9.63 -14.19 -15.97
N GLU A 510 -9.95 -13.64 -17.14
CA GLU A 510 -11.30 -13.26 -17.57
C GLU A 510 -11.96 -12.31 -16.56
N HIS A 511 -11.20 -11.28 -16.17
CA HIS A 511 -11.59 -10.32 -15.15
C HIS A 511 -11.01 -8.95 -15.47
N ASN A 512 -11.64 -7.89 -14.95
CA ASN A 512 -11.08 -6.54 -15.06
C ASN A 512 -9.97 -6.27 -14.02
N ILE A 513 -9.02 -5.45 -14.41
CA ILE A 513 -7.95 -4.93 -13.57
C ILE A 513 -8.27 -3.45 -13.26
N ASP A 514 -7.90 -2.98 -12.08
CA ASP A 514 -8.18 -1.61 -11.66
C ASP A 514 -7.35 -0.56 -12.40
N THR A 515 -7.79 0.70 -12.33
CA THR A 515 -7.18 1.87 -12.98
C THR A 515 -5.70 2.01 -12.66
N PHE A 516 -5.31 1.74 -11.42
CA PHE A 516 -3.97 2.04 -10.89
C PHE A 516 -3.14 0.78 -10.64
N TYR A 517 -3.25 -0.23 -11.49
CA TYR A 517 -2.54 -1.51 -11.34
C TYR A 517 -1.01 -1.39 -11.36
N ASN A 518 -0.48 -0.29 -11.90
CA ASN A 518 0.95 0.08 -11.92
C ASN A 518 1.18 1.50 -11.39
N GLN A 519 0.28 2.03 -10.54
CA GLN A 519 0.39 3.36 -9.93
C GLN A 519 0.43 4.52 -10.96
N ALA A 520 -0.24 4.36 -12.10
CA ALA A 520 -0.32 5.37 -13.15
C ALA A 520 -1.72 5.44 -13.77
N LEU A 521 -2.01 6.55 -14.46
CA LEU A 521 -3.17 6.71 -15.32
C LEU A 521 -2.79 6.25 -16.72
N ASN A 522 -3.25 5.07 -17.15
CA ASN A 522 -2.87 4.48 -18.44
C ASN A 522 -4.01 4.59 -19.46
N PRO A 523 -3.94 5.45 -20.48
CA PRO A 523 -4.96 5.54 -21.52
C PRO A 523 -4.93 4.32 -22.44
N LEU A 524 -5.85 3.39 -22.19
CA LEU A 524 -5.95 2.12 -22.92
C LEU A 524 -6.64 2.30 -24.28
N TYR A 525 -6.38 1.39 -25.23
CA TYR A 525 -7.13 1.30 -26.48
C TYR A 525 -8.34 0.38 -26.34
N ASP A 526 -8.27 -0.61 -25.46
CA ASP A 526 -9.34 -1.51 -25.08
C ASP A 526 -9.48 -1.58 -23.56
N TYR A 527 -10.71 -1.66 -23.08
CA TYR A 527 -11.01 -1.66 -21.65
C TYR A 527 -12.33 -2.37 -21.36
N SER A 528 -12.59 -2.63 -20.09
CA SER A 528 -13.82 -3.29 -19.64
C SER A 528 -14.63 -2.36 -18.73
N ALA A 529 -15.96 -2.45 -18.84
CA ALA A 529 -16.89 -1.86 -17.90
C ALA A 529 -17.65 -2.98 -17.16
N ARG A 530 -17.85 -2.81 -15.86
CA ARG A 530 -18.60 -3.75 -15.02
C ARG A 530 -20.11 -3.53 -15.22
N ALA A 531 -20.85 -4.62 -15.35
CA ALA A 531 -22.29 -4.62 -15.19
C ALA A 531 -22.67 -4.51 -13.70
N MET A 532 -23.95 -4.30 -13.39
CA MET A 532 -24.42 -4.20 -12.00
C MET A 532 -24.06 -5.42 -11.16
N SER A 533 -24.06 -6.62 -11.74
CA SER A 533 -23.68 -7.87 -11.07
C SER A 533 -22.27 -7.81 -10.46
N GLN A 534 -21.28 -7.32 -11.22
CA GLN A 534 -19.88 -7.19 -10.79
C GLN A 534 -19.63 -5.95 -9.91
N LEU A 535 -20.49 -4.94 -10.00
CA LEU A 535 -20.42 -3.78 -9.11
C LEU A 535 -20.85 -4.14 -7.68
N ASN A 536 -21.70 -5.16 -7.49
CA ASN A 536 -22.12 -5.63 -6.16
C ASN A 536 -20.93 -5.91 -5.23
N ASN A 537 -19.95 -6.68 -5.70
CA ASN A 537 -18.75 -7.05 -4.94
C ASN A 537 -17.78 -5.87 -4.75
N THR A 538 -17.91 -4.82 -5.57
CA THR A 538 -17.09 -3.61 -5.45
C THR A 538 -17.67 -2.65 -4.41
N TRP A 539 -19.00 -2.53 -4.42
CA TRP A 539 -19.76 -1.64 -3.55
C TRP A 539 -19.93 -2.20 -2.14
N ASN A 540 -20.36 -3.45 -2.03
CA ASN A 540 -20.55 -4.15 -0.75
C ASN A 540 -19.23 -4.82 -0.35
N PHE A 541 -18.22 -4.00 -0.06
CA PHE A 541 -16.91 -4.48 0.32
C PHE A 541 -16.83 -4.87 1.80
N ASP A 542 -15.96 -5.84 2.11
CA ASP A 542 -15.72 -6.27 3.49
C ASP A 542 -15.01 -5.18 4.29
N ILE A 543 -15.45 -5.04 5.55
CA ILE A 543 -14.88 -4.13 6.54
C ILE A 543 -14.34 -4.99 7.67
N ASN A 544 -13.02 -4.99 7.84
CA ASN A 544 -12.38 -5.63 8.99
C ASN A 544 -12.35 -4.60 10.13
N ASN A 545 -13.15 -4.80 11.17
CA ASN A 545 -13.25 -3.87 12.29
C ASN A 545 -12.63 -4.42 13.58
N THR A 546 -12.21 -3.49 14.45
CA THR A 546 -11.81 -3.74 15.83
C THR A 546 -12.26 -2.54 16.64
N LEU A 547 -12.94 -2.76 17.76
CA LEU A 547 -13.50 -1.67 18.55
C LEU A 547 -12.39 -0.78 19.13
N ILE A 548 -12.37 0.49 18.73
CA ILE A 548 -11.45 1.52 19.24
C ILE A 548 -12.19 2.38 20.25
N LYS A 549 -11.77 2.29 21.53
CA LYS A 549 -12.32 3.03 22.67
C LYS A 549 -11.54 4.30 23.03
N SER A 550 -10.28 4.41 22.60
CA SER A 550 -9.43 5.58 22.90
C SER A 550 -9.88 6.83 22.13
N ASN A 551 -9.37 7.99 22.54
CA ASN A 551 -9.67 9.23 21.85
C ASN A 551 -9.05 9.19 20.45
N LYS A 552 -9.81 9.64 19.46
CA LYS A 552 -9.40 9.64 18.06
C LYS A 552 -9.80 10.93 17.37
N LYS A 553 -8.86 11.55 16.66
CA LYS A 553 -9.11 12.79 15.92
C LYS A 553 -8.37 12.79 14.59
N VAL A 554 -9.05 13.25 13.55
CA VAL A 554 -8.44 13.51 12.24
C VAL A 554 -8.60 14.98 11.91
N SER A 555 -7.51 15.62 11.48
CA SER A 555 -7.50 17.01 11.06
C SER A 555 -7.00 17.12 9.62
N LEU A 556 -7.78 17.77 8.76
CA LEU A 556 -7.34 18.10 7.40
C LEU A 556 -6.53 19.41 7.47
N LYS A 557 -5.21 19.30 7.62
CA LYS A 557 -4.29 20.43 7.88
C LYS A 557 -2.93 20.17 7.26
N ASN A 558 -2.20 21.26 7.00
CA ASN A 558 -0.77 21.20 6.73
C ASN A 558 -0.02 20.79 8.01
N ALA A 559 1.01 19.95 7.89
CA ALA A 559 1.86 19.53 8.99
C ALA A 559 2.59 20.71 9.67
N GLU A 560 2.87 21.80 8.92
CA GLU A 560 3.43 23.05 9.47
C GLU A 560 2.46 23.78 10.43
N GLU A 561 1.14 23.49 10.37
CA GLU A 561 0.10 24.19 11.12
C GLU A 561 -0.44 23.39 12.31
N ILE A 562 0.25 22.31 12.69
CA ILE A 562 -0.09 21.53 13.86
C ILE A 562 0.21 22.34 15.11
N ASN A 563 -0.76 22.46 16.00
CA ASN A 563 -0.71 23.34 17.16
C ASN A 563 -1.16 22.65 18.45
N PHE A 564 -0.87 21.36 18.56
CA PHE A 564 -1.26 20.56 19.70
C PHE A 564 -0.12 19.62 20.10
N GLU A 565 0.12 19.51 21.41
CA GLU A 565 1.19 18.69 21.96
C GLU A 565 0.89 17.19 21.86
N ARG A 566 1.88 16.38 21.47
CA ARG A 566 1.83 14.92 21.44
C ARG A 566 3.09 14.33 22.08
N ASP A 567 2.93 13.21 22.78
CA ASP A 567 4.06 12.53 23.42
C ASP A 567 4.95 11.85 22.38
N ILE A 568 4.30 11.29 21.35
CA ILE A 568 4.95 10.48 20.33
C ILE A 568 4.45 10.93 18.95
N TRP A 569 5.37 11.27 18.06
CA TRP A 569 5.10 11.43 16.64
C TRP A 569 5.63 10.23 15.87
N ILE A 570 4.82 9.62 15.01
CA ILE A 570 5.28 8.56 14.08
C ILE A 570 4.88 9.01 12.68
N THR A 571 5.85 9.15 11.79
CA THR A 571 5.65 9.79 10.48
C THR A 571 6.25 8.99 9.33
N ASP A 572 5.58 9.04 8.18
CA ASP A 572 6.05 8.52 6.89
C ASP A 572 5.98 9.64 5.82
N PRO A 573 6.90 10.61 5.88
CA PRO A 573 6.87 11.79 5.01
C PRO A 573 7.16 11.46 3.52
N PRO A 574 6.73 12.31 2.58
CA PRO A 574 6.88 12.08 1.15
C PRO A 574 8.31 12.42 0.65
N TYR A 575 9.22 11.44 0.62
CA TYR A 575 10.56 11.62 0.04
C TYR A 575 10.65 11.24 -1.45
N ALA A 576 11.46 12.00 -2.19
CA ALA A 576 12.08 11.63 -3.48
C ALA A 576 11.15 11.16 -4.63
N ASP A 577 9.89 11.63 -4.67
CA ASP A 577 8.96 11.45 -5.81
C ASP A 577 8.61 9.99 -6.18
N ALA A 578 8.63 9.06 -5.23
CA ALA A 578 8.34 7.65 -5.53
C ALA A 578 6.90 7.45 -6.08
N VAL A 579 5.92 8.19 -5.56
CA VAL A 579 4.53 8.19 -6.03
C VAL A 579 3.93 9.60 -5.96
N ASN A 580 3.33 10.07 -7.06
CA ASN A 580 2.66 11.37 -7.13
C ASN A 580 1.23 11.34 -6.53
N TYR A 581 1.14 11.12 -5.21
CA TYR A 581 -0.13 11.02 -4.46
C TYR A 581 -1.07 12.18 -4.73
N HIS A 582 -0.53 13.40 -4.77
CA HIS A 582 -1.27 14.63 -4.94
C HIS A 582 -1.96 14.72 -6.31
N GLU A 583 -1.41 14.10 -7.36
CA GLU A 583 -2.03 14.04 -8.70
C GLU A 583 -3.02 12.88 -8.81
N LEU A 584 -2.62 11.69 -8.36
CA LEU A 584 -3.45 10.49 -8.53
C LEU A 584 -4.73 10.54 -7.68
N SER A 585 -4.70 11.19 -6.52
CA SER A 585 -5.86 11.36 -5.64
C SER A 585 -6.96 12.25 -6.24
N GLU A 586 -6.62 13.14 -7.18
CA GLU A 586 -7.60 14.02 -7.83
C GLU A 586 -8.64 13.24 -8.64
N PHE A 587 -8.27 12.06 -9.14
CA PHE A 587 -9.20 11.12 -9.76
C PHE A 587 -10.40 10.78 -8.86
N PHE A 588 -10.15 10.63 -7.55
CA PHE A 588 -11.18 10.35 -6.54
C PHE A 588 -11.85 11.66 -6.09
N LEU A 589 -11.05 12.68 -5.78
CA LEU A 589 -11.55 13.97 -5.31
C LEU A 589 -12.53 14.63 -6.28
N ALA A 590 -12.36 14.40 -7.58
CA ALA A 590 -13.25 14.90 -8.63
C ALA A 590 -14.69 14.36 -8.52
N TRP A 591 -14.91 13.20 -7.88
CA TRP A 591 -16.22 12.67 -7.52
C TRP A 591 -16.65 13.11 -6.11
N ASP A 592 -15.72 13.18 -5.17
CA ASP A 592 -16.02 13.23 -3.75
C ASP A 592 -16.40 14.64 -3.25
N LYS A 593 -15.96 15.69 -3.95
CA LYS A 593 -16.02 17.10 -3.49
C LYS A 593 -17.33 17.50 -2.80
N LYS A 594 -18.47 17.29 -3.44
CA LYS A 594 -19.78 17.70 -2.91
C LYS A 594 -20.28 16.84 -1.75
N LEU A 595 -19.95 15.55 -1.76
CA LEU A 595 -20.30 14.65 -0.67
C LEU A 595 -19.41 14.89 0.55
N LEU A 596 -18.13 15.22 0.35
CA LEU A 596 -17.21 15.62 1.41
C LEU A 596 -17.66 16.91 2.09
N GLU A 597 -18.10 17.93 1.34
CA GLU A 597 -18.65 19.19 1.91
C GLU A 597 -19.85 18.92 2.85
N LYS A 598 -20.66 17.89 2.55
CA LYS A 598 -21.79 17.49 3.40
C LYS A 598 -21.36 16.65 4.61
N ALA A 599 -20.44 15.73 4.41
CA ALA A 599 -19.95 14.83 5.44
C ALA A 599 -19.09 15.56 6.48
N PHE A 600 -18.21 16.46 6.01
CA PHE A 600 -17.23 17.21 6.78
C PHE A 600 -17.27 18.69 6.37
N PRO A 601 -18.29 19.47 6.81
CA PRO A 601 -18.40 20.89 6.47
C PRO A 601 -17.19 21.73 6.89
N GLU A 602 -16.43 21.25 7.87
CA GLU A 602 -15.20 21.85 8.39
C GLU A 602 -13.97 21.63 7.49
N TRP A 603 -14.06 20.72 6.51
CA TRP A 603 -12.95 20.37 5.61
C TRP A 603 -13.02 21.17 4.31
N TYR A 604 -11.87 21.63 3.83
CA TYR A 604 -11.76 22.03 2.44
C TYR A 604 -11.76 20.81 1.52
N THR A 605 -12.09 21.03 0.24
CA THR A 605 -12.22 19.96 -0.76
C THR A 605 -11.41 20.23 -2.04
N GLY A 606 -10.48 21.19 -1.99
CA GLY A 606 -9.47 21.37 -3.03
C GLY A 606 -8.30 20.39 -2.84
N SER A 607 -7.61 20.02 -3.92
CA SER A 607 -6.49 19.07 -3.85
C SER A 607 -5.31 19.59 -3.03
N LYS A 608 -5.15 20.93 -2.97
CA LYS A 608 -4.03 21.62 -2.32
C LYS A 608 -2.67 21.11 -2.79
N ARG A 609 -2.58 20.55 -4.01
CA ARG A 609 -1.33 20.00 -4.57
C ARG A 609 -0.16 20.99 -4.64
N VAL A 610 -0.45 22.29 -4.65
CA VAL A 610 0.55 23.38 -4.58
C VAL A 610 1.25 23.44 -3.23
N LEU A 611 0.53 23.11 -2.15
CA LEU A 611 1.06 23.08 -0.78
C LEU A 611 1.60 21.70 -0.40
N ALA A 612 1.49 20.71 -1.30
CA ALA A 612 2.05 19.40 -1.06
C ALA A 612 3.58 19.50 -1.00
N VAL A 613 4.17 18.89 0.01
CA VAL A 613 5.62 18.74 0.14
C VAL A 613 6.09 17.83 -1.02
N LYS A 614 6.72 18.44 -2.04
CA LYS A 614 7.25 17.74 -3.24
C LYS A 614 8.70 17.35 -2.96
N GLY A 615 9.09 16.10 -3.22
CA GLY A 615 10.27 15.45 -2.64
C GLY A 615 11.66 15.97 -3.06
N LYS A 616 11.77 17.18 -3.64
CA LYS A 616 13.02 17.78 -4.15
C LYS A 616 13.02 19.32 -4.02
N GLY A 617 14.22 19.89 -3.84
CA GLY A 617 14.49 21.32 -3.94
C GLY A 617 14.51 22.08 -2.61
N GLN A 618 14.91 23.36 -2.64
CA GLN A 618 15.04 24.19 -1.42
C GLN A 618 13.73 24.37 -0.65
N SER A 619 12.60 24.50 -1.37
CA SER A 619 11.28 24.62 -0.73
C SER A 619 10.92 23.37 0.06
N PHE A 620 11.35 22.18 -0.40
CA PHE A 620 11.16 20.92 0.32
C PHE A 620 11.95 20.91 1.62
N ASN A 621 13.24 21.24 1.58
CA ASN A 621 14.09 21.27 2.77
C ASN A 621 13.51 22.21 3.84
N LYS A 622 13.11 23.43 3.43
CA LYS A 622 12.53 24.42 4.33
C LYS A 622 11.22 23.96 4.96
N SER A 623 10.30 23.39 4.16
CA SER A 623 9.06 22.84 4.72
C SER A 623 9.35 21.68 5.68
N MET A 624 10.26 20.78 5.37
CA MET A 624 10.59 19.66 6.25
C MET A 624 11.22 20.11 7.58
N VAL A 625 12.11 21.11 7.55
CA VAL A 625 12.64 21.75 8.78
C VAL A 625 11.51 22.38 9.59
N ASN A 626 10.65 23.18 8.96
CA ASN A 626 9.52 23.80 9.65
C ASN A 626 8.59 22.76 10.29
N ILE A 627 8.30 21.68 9.57
CA ILE A 627 7.43 20.60 10.05
C ILE A 627 8.07 19.93 11.26
N TYR A 628 9.29 19.41 11.14
CA TYR A 628 9.92 18.65 12.24
C TYR A 628 10.23 19.52 13.45
N LYS A 629 10.60 20.79 13.24
CA LYS A 629 10.72 21.78 14.32
C LYS A 629 9.38 22.01 15.00
N ASN A 630 8.31 22.22 14.25
CA ASN A 630 6.97 22.38 14.82
C ASN A 630 6.52 21.13 15.61
N LEU A 631 6.82 19.92 15.12
CA LEU A 631 6.54 18.69 15.86
C LEU A 631 7.36 18.61 17.16
N ALA A 632 8.63 19.03 17.13
CA ALA A 632 9.51 19.05 18.30
C ALA A 632 9.05 20.08 19.33
N ASP A 633 8.62 21.27 18.91
CA ASP A 633 8.07 22.32 19.77
C ASP A 633 6.77 21.85 20.45
N ASN A 634 5.97 21.02 19.74
CA ASN A 634 4.75 20.40 20.25
C ASN A 634 4.96 18.96 20.76
N MET A 635 6.12 18.69 21.37
CA MET A 635 6.44 17.40 21.99
C MET A 635 7.08 17.65 23.37
N PRO A 636 6.81 16.83 24.40
CA PRO A 636 7.47 16.97 25.69
C PRO A 636 8.96 16.56 25.61
N ASN A 637 9.76 16.91 26.61
CA ASN A 637 11.20 16.62 26.61
C ASN A 637 11.52 15.12 26.67
N ASN A 638 10.66 14.32 27.31
CA ASN A 638 10.74 12.86 27.32
C ASN A 638 9.95 12.21 26.17
N GLY A 639 9.48 13.01 25.19
CA GLY A 639 8.75 12.54 24.03
C GLY A 639 9.66 12.01 22.91
N TYR A 640 9.05 11.36 21.93
CA TYR A 640 9.75 10.69 20.82
C TYR A 640 9.19 11.09 19.46
N GLN A 641 10.05 11.15 18.45
CA GLN A 641 9.61 11.10 17.06
C GLN A 641 10.19 9.87 16.37
N ILE A 642 9.39 9.17 15.58
CA ILE A 642 9.82 8.13 14.66
C ILE A 642 9.62 8.62 13.24
N VAL A 643 10.71 8.65 12.48
CA VAL A 643 10.70 8.93 11.05
C VAL A 643 10.95 7.65 10.30
N MET A 644 9.97 7.22 9.51
CA MET A 644 10.11 6.08 8.60
C MET A 644 10.73 6.58 7.30
N PHE A 645 11.91 6.09 6.96
CA PHE A 645 12.69 6.59 5.83
C PHE A 645 13.46 5.50 5.09
N THR A 646 13.53 5.62 3.77
CA THR A 646 14.38 4.76 2.93
C THR A 646 14.85 5.48 1.68
N HIS A 647 16.17 5.56 1.48
CA HIS A 647 16.75 5.99 0.22
C HIS A 647 18.14 5.37 0.00
N GLN A 648 18.59 5.21 -1.25
CA GLN A 648 19.95 4.69 -1.57
C GLN A 648 21.00 5.79 -1.61
N ASP A 649 20.59 6.96 -2.09
CA ASP A 649 21.49 8.09 -2.27
C ASP A 649 21.90 8.67 -0.92
N VAL A 650 23.21 8.67 -0.67
CA VAL A 650 23.85 9.24 0.52
C VAL A 650 23.54 10.74 0.62
N LYS A 651 23.37 11.44 -0.51
CA LYS A 651 22.98 12.85 -0.51
C LYS A 651 21.64 13.07 0.19
N VAL A 652 20.65 12.20 -0.05
CA VAL A 652 19.34 12.33 0.60
C VAL A 652 19.44 12.03 2.10
N TRP A 653 20.28 11.06 2.51
CA TRP A 653 20.59 10.83 3.94
C TRP A 653 21.25 12.05 4.59
N SER A 654 22.20 12.70 3.91
CA SER A 654 22.86 13.90 4.42
C SER A 654 21.88 15.06 4.61
N ILE A 655 20.97 15.27 3.65
CA ILE A 655 19.92 16.29 3.73
C ILE A 655 18.98 16.00 4.90
N LEU A 656 18.54 14.74 5.06
CA LEU A 656 17.70 14.36 6.18
C LEU A 656 18.41 14.60 7.52
N THR A 657 19.69 14.24 7.64
CA THR A 657 20.49 14.47 8.84
C THR A 657 20.48 15.94 9.24
N MET A 658 20.77 16.83 8.29
CA MET A 658 20.77 18.27 8.53
C MET A 658 19.36 18.79 8.85
N ILE A 659 18.30 18.29 8.19
CA ILE A 659 16.91 18.68 8.49
C ILE A 659 16.58 18.37 9.95
N LEU A 660 16.88 17.16 10.41
CA LEU A 660 16.61 16.73 11.79
C LEU A 660 17.44 17.54 12.79
N TRP A 661 18.71 17.77 12.50
CA TRP A 661 19.60 18.55 13.36
C TRP A 661 19.11 19.99 13.54
N VAL A 662 18.82 20.71 12.45
CA VAL A 662 18.28 22.09 12.48
C VAL A 662 16.90 22.15 13.16
N SER A 663 16.14 21.06 13.08
CA SER A 663 14.83 20.95 13.74
C SER A 663 14.94 20.75 15.26
N GLY A 664 16.15 20.68 15.82
CA GLY A 664 16.37 20.45 17.25
C GLY A 664 16.13 18.99 17.65
N LEU A 665 16.37 18.04 16.74
CA LEU A 665 16.19 16.61 16.97
C LEU A 665 17.53 15.88 16.89
N LYS A 666 17.71 14.91 17.80
CA LYS A 666 18.82 13.95 17.77
C LYS A 666 18.32 12.55 17.47
N VAL A 667 19.07 11.81 16.68
CA VAL A 667 18.84 10.39 16.41
C VAL A 667 19.44 9.59 17.56
N ASN A 668 18.63 8.78 18.22
CA ASN A 668 19.07 7.96 19.34
C ASN A 668 19.32 6.50 18.94
N SER A 669 18.47 5.96 18.07
CA SER A 669 18.63 4.64 17.46
C SER A 669 18.01 4.58 16.08
N ALA A 670 18.39 3.57 15.29
CA ALA A 670 17.77 3.31 14.01
C ALA A 670 17.65 1.82 13.73
N TRP A 671 16.53 1.42 13.13
CA TRP A 671 16.25 0.02 12.86
C TRP A 671 15.76 -0.18 11.43
N ASN A 672 16.41 -1.04 10.67
CA ASN A 672 16.02 -1.32 9.29
C ASN A 672 15.12 -2.56 9.22
N ILE A 673 13.86 -2.39 8.82
CA ILE A 673 12.84 -3.45 8.79
C ILE A 673 12.53 -3.81 7.35
N SER A 674 12.58 -5.08 6.98
CA SER A 674 12.18 -5.50 5.63
C SER A 674 10.67 -5.32 5.45
N THR A 675 10.26 -4.44 4.52
CA THR A 675 8.86 -4.05 4.33
C THR A 675 8.36 -4.21 2.89
N GLU A 676 9.20 -4.61 1.95
CA GLU A 676 8.84 -4.74 0.52
C GLU A 676 8.81 -6.18 0.02
N THR A 677 7.90 -6.45 -0.92
CA THR A 677 7.74 -7.79 -1.52
C THR A 677 8.54 -7.90 -2.81
N ASN A 678 9.09 -9.08 -3.12
CA ASN A 678 9.73 -9.39 -4.42
C ASN A 678 8.72 -9.36 -5.61
N SER A 679 7.53 -8.76 -5.44
CA SER A 679 6.37 -8.89 -6.33
C SER A 679 6.14 -7.62 -7.16
N GLY A 680 7.17 -7.17 -7.87
CA GLY A 680 7.04 -6.37 -9.08
C GLY A 680 7.83 -7.07 -10.16
N GLY A 681 7.15 -7.71 -11.12
CA GLY A 681 7.78 -8.42 -12.25
C GLY A 681 8.50 -7.50 -13.25
N LEU A 682 9.22 -6.50 -12.76
CA LEU A 682 9.99 -5.52 -13.51
C LEU A 682 11.42 -5.53 -12.99
N LYS A 683 12.28 -6.25 -13.72
CA LYS A 683 13.76 -6.26 -13.76
C LYS A 683 14.51 -6.39 -12.42
N GLU A 684 15.47 -7.34 -12.39
CA GLU A 684 16.59 -7.33 -11.44
C GLU A 684 17.26 -5.95 -11.45
N GLY A 685 17.26 -5.28 -10.30
CA GLY A 685 17.92 -4.01 -10.06
C GLY A 685 18.06 -3.79 -8.55
N ASN A 686 19.08 -3.02 -8.15
CA ASN A 686 19.29 -2.58 -6.77
C ASN A 686 18.15 -1.65 -6.34
N TYR A 687 17.03 -2.19 -5.85
CA TYR A 687 15.99 -1.42 -5.17
C TYR A 687 16.06 -1.70 -3.67
N VAL A 688 16.01 -0.68 -2.81
CA VAL A 688 15.99 -0.88 -1.34
C VAL A 688 14.67 -1.53 -0.95
N LYS A 689 14.75 -2.59 -0.15
CA LYS A 689 13.60 -3.43 0.23
C LYS A 689 13.15 -3.25 1.69
N GLY A 690 13.78 -2.36 2.45
CA GLY A 690 13.52 -2.12 3.88
C GLY A 690 13.13 -0.68 4.20
N THR A 691 12.40 -0.48 5.29
CA THR A 691 12.07 0.81 5.93
C THR A 691 13.00 1.02 7.11
N VAL A 692 13.75 2.14 7.16
CA VAL A 692 14.51 2.52 8.35
C VAL A 692 13.61 3.31 9.29
N LEU A 693 13.49 2.85 10.53
CA LEU A 693 12.87 3.58 11.63
C LEU A 693 13.96 4.39 12.33
N LEU A 694 13.99 5.71 12.13
CA LEU A 694 14.83 6.62 12.91
C LEU A 694 14.09 7.02 14.18
N VAL A 695 14.62 6.66 15.35
CA VAL A 695 14.07 7.02 16.65
C VAL A 695 14.76 8.28 17.15
N LEU A 696 13.98 9.33 17.35
CA LEU A 696 14.45 10.68 17.63
C LEU A 696 13.93 11.18 18.97
N GLN A 697 14.73 12.05 19.60
CA GLN A 697 14.34 12.84 20.78
C GLN A 697 14.77 14.30 20.56
N LYS A 698 14.35 15.19 21.45
CA LYS A 698 14.87 16.56 21.45
C LYS A 698 16.39 16.56 21.65
N GLN A 699 17.06 17.30 20.79
CA GLN A 699 18.44 17.71 21.02
C GLN A 699 18.40 18.78 22.13
N THR A 700 19.15 18.52 23.20
CA THR A 700 19.23 19.39 24.39
C THR A 700 20.67 19.62 24.83
N SER A 701 21.64 19.18 24.02
CA SER A 701 23.06 19.26 24.34
C SER A 701 23.65 20.51 23.70
N ASP A 702 24.46 21.24 24.45
CA ASP A 702 25.27 22.35 23.93
C ASP A 702 26.71 21.90 23.64
N ASP A 703 26.94 20.58 23.52
CA ASP A 703 28.27 20.01 23.30
C ASP A 703 28.80 20.39 21.92
N PHE A 704 30.09 20.74 21.88
CA PHE A 704 30.85 21.09 20.69
C PHE A 704 31.87 19.98 20.38
N ALA A 705 32.02 19.63 19.11
CA ALA A 705 33.04 18.65 18.68
C ALA A 705 33.77 19.09 17.40
N PHE A 706 35.03 18.64 17.26
CA PHE A 706 35.77 18.79 16.01
C PHE A 706 35.46 17.65 15.03
N GLN A 707 35.56 17.90 13.72
CA GLN A 707 35.22 16.89 12.71
C GLN A 707 36.04 15.59 12.82
N ASP A 708 37.29 15.68 13.27
CA ASP A 708 38.15 14.51 13.46
C ASP A 708 37.68 13.65 14.65
N GLU A 709 37.25 14.27 15.75
CA GLU A 709 36.69 13.56 16.92
C GLU A 709 35.36 12.88 16.56
N VAL A 710 34.49 13.61 15.84
CA VAL A 710 33.23 13.07 15.31
C VAL A 710 33.49 11.87 14.41
N TYR A 711 34.54 11.91 13.59
CA TYR A 711 34.88 10.81 12.71
C TYR A 711 35.25 9.54 13.50
N ASP A 712 36.10 9.65 14.52
CA ASP A 712 36.49 8.52 15.36
C ASP A 712 35.28 7.92 16.10
N GLU A 713 34.37 8.76 16.59
CA GLU A 713 33.13 8.31 17.22
C GLU A 713 32.18 7.61 16.24
N ILE A 714 32.07 8.11 15.00
CA ILE A 714 31.31 7.43 13.95
C ILE A 714 31.90 6.04 13.70
N GLN A 715 33.23 5.90 13.65
CA GLN A 715 33.84 4.57 13.46
C GLN A 715 33.46 3.60 14.59
N ILE A 716 33.55 4.06 15.83
CA ILE A 716 33.21 3.27 17.02
C ILE A 716 31.72 2.90 17.01
N GLU A 717 30.83 3.85 16.71
CA GLU A 717 29.39 3.62 16.72
C GLU A 717 28.96 2.70 15.57
N VAL A 718 29.56 2.83 14.38
CA VAL A 718 29.33 1.89 13.26
C VAL A 718 29.71 0.47 13.66
N GLN A 719 30.88 0.28 14.29
CA GLN A 719 31.33 -1.03 14.76
C GLN A 719 30.38 -1.59 15.82
N LYS A 720 30.04 -0.80 16.85
CA LYS A 720 29.08 -1.19 17.90
C LYS A 720 27.73 -1.57 17.33
N MET A 721 27.21 -0.81 16.36
CA MET A 721 25.93 -1.08 15.71
C MET A 721 25.97 -2.40 14.94
N ILE A 722 27.03 -2.63 14.15
CA ILE A 722 27.22 -3.89 13.42
C ILE A 722 27.39 -5.08 14.37
N ASP A 723 28.17 -4.93 15.45
CA ASP A 723 28.37 -5.98 16.45
C ASP A 723 27.09 -6.29 17.22
N SER A 724 26.30 -5.27 17.55
CA SER A 724 24.97 -5.44 18.15
C SER A 724 24.04 -6.22 17.22
N MET A 725 24.02 -5.86 15.92
CA MET A 725 23.26 -6.61 14.91
C MET A 725 23.72 -8.07 14.80
N LYS A 726 25.03 -8.34 14.82
CA LYS A 726 25.59 -9.71 14.83
C LYS A 726 25.32 -10.46 16.13
N GLY A 727 25.28 -9.78 17.27
CA GLY A 727 25.03 -10.38 18.59
C GLY A 727 23.57 -10.75 18.83
N ILE A 728 22.65 -10.08 18.12
CA ILE A 728 21.20 -10.40 18.11
C ILE A 728 20.90 -11.60 17.20
N ASP A 729 21.80 -11.92 16.27
CA ASP A 729 21.65 -12.98 15.28
C ASP A 729 21.50 -14.33 15.96
N TYR A 730 20.27 -14.83 16.03
CA TYR A 730 19.97 -16.13 16.64
C TYR A 730 20.61 -17.21 15.76
N LYS A 731 21.35 -18.14 16.38
CA LYS A 731 22.15 -19.21 15.74
C LYS A 731 21.50 -20.03 14.62
N ASP A 732 20.20 -19.93 14.38
CA ASP A 732 19.51 -20.77 13.42
C ASP A 732 19.39 -20.16 12.01
N ILE A 733 19.38 -18.82 11.81
CA ILE A 733 19.32 -18.17 10.46
C ILE A 733 19.86 -16.72 10.54
N PRO A 734 20.82 -16.28 9.69
CA PRO A 734 21.30 -14.90 9.68
C PRO A 734 20.20 -13.91 9.26
N ASP A 735 19.95 -12.93 10.12
CA ASP A 735 18.79 -12.03 10.12
C ASP A 735 18.99 -10.74 9.30
N PHE A 736 20.21 -10.45 8.85
CA PHE A 736 20.58 -9.20 8.18
C PHE A 736 21.40 -9.41 6.89
N THR A 737 21.17 -8.57 5.88
CA THR A 737 21.92 -8.54 4.61
C THR A 737 23.01 -7.46 4.62
N ASP A 738 23.96 -7.53 3.69
CA ASP A 738 24.99 -6.48 3.52
C ASP A 738 24.41 -5.08 3.33
N ALA A 739 23.27 -4.97 2.62
CA ALA A 739 22.57 -3.69 2.47
C ALA A 739 22.04 -3.16 3.81
N ASP A 740 21.67 -4.05 4.74
CA ASP A 740 21.17 -3.67 6.06
C ASP A 740 22.30 -3.15 6.95
N TYR A 741 23.49 -3.77 6.88
CA TYR A 741 24.68 -3.27 7.58
C TYR A 741 25.16 -1.92 7.02
N LEU A 742 25.04 -1.69 5.70
CA LEU A 742 25.32 -0.39 5.10
C LEU A 742 24.35 0.69 5.58
N LEU A 743 23.05 0.40 5.64
CA LEU A 743 22.06 1.33 6.18
C LEU A 743 22.27 1.59 7.68
N ALA A 744 22.68 0.59 8.45
CA ALA A 744 23.07 0.75 9.84
C ALA A 744 24.27 1.69 9.99
N SER A 745 25.22 1.68 9.05
CA SER A 745 26.35 2.61 9.05
C SER A 745 25.93 4.07 8.85
N TYR A 746 24.93 4.31 7.99
CA TYR A 746 24.38 5.65 7.81
C TYR A 746 23.68 6.12 9.09
N ALA A 747 22.83 5.27 9.66
CA ALA A 747 22.16 5.55 10.92
C ALA A 747 23.12 5.85 12.08
N ALA A 748 24.21 5.07 12.19
CA ALA A 748 25.25 5.31 13.20
C ALA A 748 25.91 6.69 13.00
N ALA A 749 26.21 7.07 11.75
CA ALA A 749 26.72 8.40 11.46
C ALA A 749 25.71 9.50 11.86
N LEU A 750 24.43 9.32 11.53
CA LEU A 750 23.35 10.23 11.90
C LEU A 750 23.24 10.42 13.41
N LYS A 751 23.35 9.35 14.19
CA LYS A 751 23.30 9.36 15.66
C LYS A 751 24.41 10.22 16.26
N VAL A 752 25.65 10.04 15.79
CA VAL A 752 26.78 10.84 16.28
C VAL A 752 26.62 12.30 15.86
N LEU A 753 26.34 12.55 14.57
CA LEU A 753 26.25 13.91 14.02
C LEU A 753 25.17 14.76 14.69
N THR A 754 24.01 14.17 14.96
CA THR A 754 22.89 14.88 15.58
C THR A 754 22.95 14.90 17.12
N GLY A 755 23.96 14.23 17.71
CA GLY A 755 24.19 14.23 19.16
C GLY A 755 24.76 15.55 19.68
N TYR A 756 25.52 16.26 18.84
CA TYR A 756 26.19 17.52 19.18
C TYR A 756 25.31 18.74 18.92
N GLY A 757 25.49 19.80 19.71
CA GLY A 757 24.87 21.09 19.45
C GLY A 757 25.54 21.78 18.26
N GLU A 758 26.87 21.74 18.20
CA GLU A 758 27.69 22.35 17.16
C GLU A 758 28.87 21.44 16.78
N ILE A 759 29.22 21.39 15.48
CA ILE A 759 30.42 20.71 15.00
C ILE A 759 31.22 21.71 14.18
N ASP A 760 32.52 21.83 14.49
CA ASP A 760 33.41 22.80 13.84
C ASP A 760 33.34 22.71 12.30
N GLY A 761 33.16 23.86 11.65
CA GLY A 761 33.13 23.96 10.19
C GLY A 761 31.93 23.31 9.50
N ILE A 762 30.89 22.89 10.24
CA ILE A 762 29.63 22.40 9.68
C ILE A 762 28.49 23.34 10.09
N ASP A 763 27.94 24.06 9.12
CA ASP A 763 26.71 24.84 9.28
C ASP A 763 25.57 24.16 8.50
N PRO A 764 24.69 23.38 9.16
CA PRO A 764 23.61 22.67 8.50
C PRO A 764 22.60 23.59 7.79
N GLU A 765 22.32 24.78 8.34
CA GLU A 765 21.37 25.73 7.73
C GLU A 765 21.92 26.28 6.42
N TYR A 766 23.20 26.66 6.42
CA TYR A 766 23.91 27.13 5.22
C TYR A 766 23.86 26.10 4.09
N TRP A 767 24.08 24.82 4.39
CA TRP A 767 24.08 23.74 3.39
C TRP A 767 22.67 23.31 2.93
N LEU A 768 21.64 23.51 3.75
CA LEU A 768 20.26 23.12 3.40
C LEU A 768 19.55 24.12 2.50
N PHE A 769 19.82 25.41 2.66
CA PHE A 769 19.05 26.48 2.02
C PHE A 769 19.72 27.08 0.79
N GLU A 770 20.97 26.74 0.49
CA GLU A 770 21.67 27.16 -0.73
C GLU A 770 21.85 26.01 -1.73
N GLU A 771 21.59 26.27 -3.02
CA GLU A 771 21.81 25.28 -4.08
C GLU A 771 23.29 25.26 -4.49
N ARG A 772 23.93 24.11 -4.26
CA ARG A 772 25.34 23.90 -4.58
C ARG A 772 25.56 22.57 -5.27
N ASN A 773 26.52 22.54 -6.18
CA ASN A 773 27.02 21.31 -6.80
C ASN A 773 28.15 20.66 -5.98
N GLU A 774 28.59 21.34 -4.91
CA GLU A 774 29.62 20.85 -4.01
C GLU A 774 29.05 19.81 -3.04
N GLU A 775 29.88 18.83 -2.70
CA GLU A 775 29.56 17.81 -1.70
C GLU A 775 29.61 18.42 -0.29
N ASN A 776 28.52 18.29 0.47
CA ASN A 776 28.42 18.87 1.80
C ASN A 776 29.24 18.06 2.84
N PRO A 777 29.69 18.68 3.95
CA PRO A 777 30.52 18.03 4.96
C PRO A 777 29.87 16.79 5.60
N VAL A 778 28.54 16.82 5.80
CA VAL A 778 27.79 15.69 6.34
C VAL A 778 27.78 14.51 5.36
N GLU A 779 27.62 14.77 4.06
CA GLU A 779 27.70 13.76 3.00
C GLU A 779 29.08 13.07 2.99
N LYS A 780 30.16 13.83 3.19
CA LYS A 780 31.52 13.29 3.31
C LYS A 780 31.65 12.35 4.51
N LEU A 781 31.16 12.76 5.68
CA LEU A 781 31.24 11.95 6.90
C LEU A 781 30.43 10.65 6.78
N ILE A 782 29.22 10.71 6.19
CA ILE A 782 28.39 9.51 5.95
C ILE A 782 29.05 8.56 4.93
N LYS A 783 29.68 9.10 3.87
CA LYS A 783 30.44 8.26 2.92
C LYS A 783 31.62 7.55 3.59
N LYS A 784 32.34 8.23 4.48
CA LYS A 784 33.41 7.58 5.25
C LYS A 784 32.86 6.51 6.21
N ALA A 785 31.71 6.73 6.85
CA ALA A 785 31.05 5.72 7.70
C ALA A 785 30.72 4.43 6.93
N ARG A 786 30.27 4.59 5.68
CA ARG A 786 30.02 3.48 4.75
C ARG A 786 31.29 2.66 4.49
N ASP A 787 32.41 3.34 4.28
CA ASP A 787 33.68 2.70 3.97
C ASP A 787 34.23 1.93 5.18
N VAL A 788 33.98 2.44 6.40
CA VAL A 788 34.26 1.74 7.66
C VAL A 788 33.44 0.45 7.76
N ALA A 789 32.13 0.53 7.50
CA ALA A 789 31.27 -0.65 7.52
C ALA A 789 31.70 -1.72 6.51
N ASN A 790 32.00 -1.32 5.27
CA ASN A 790 32.52 -2.23 4.25
C ASN A 790 33.82 -2.93 4.65
N SER A 791 34.70 -2.20 5.34
CA SER A 791 35.96 -2.73 5.85
C SER A 791 35.76 -3.69 7.04
N TYR A 792 34.75 -3.43 7.87
CA TYR A 792 34.48 -4.20 9.09
C TYR A 792 33.68 -5.49 8.86
N LEU A 793 32.84 -5.51 7.83
CA LEU A 793 32.18 -6.72 7.38
C LEU A 793 33.21 -7.54 6.59
N ILE A 794 33.63 -8.70 7.10
CA ILE A 794 34.56 -9.63 6.45
C ILE A 794 33.82 -10.95 6.23
N PRO A 795 33.80 -11.53 5.01
CA PRO A 795 33.24 -12.87 4.79
C PRO A 795 33.95 -13.91 5.66
N GLU A 796 33.22 -14.89 6.21
CA GLU A 796 33.78 -15.92 7.11
C GLU A 796 34.93 -16.72 6.47
N GLU A 797 34.91 -16.84 5.15
CA GLU A 797 35.86 -17.62 4.35
C GLU A 797 37.11 -16.80 3.94
N PHE A 798 37.19 -15.51 4.29
CA PHE A 798 38.24 -14.60 3.83
C PHE A 798 39.19 -14.19 4.95
N GLU A 799 40.49 -14.21 4.66
CA GLU A 799 41.52 -13.90 5.64
C GLU A 799 41.60 -12.39 5.91
N LYS A 800 41.51 -12.00 7.18
CA LYS A 800 41.36 -10.60 7.62
C LYS A 800 42.46 -9.66 7.08
N ASN A 801 43.70 -10.14 6.98
CA ASN A 801 44.82 -9.32 6.51
C ASN A 801 44.71 -8.96 5.03
N HIS A 802 44.35 -9.92 4.18
CA HIS A 802 44.13 -9.68 2.75
C HIS A 802 42.88 -8.82 2.49
N TRP A 803 41.87 -8.87 3.37
CA TRP A 803 40.64 -8.09 3.21
C TRP A 803 40.89 -6.57 3.27
N PHE A 804 41.81 -6.14 4.15
CA PHE A 804 42.14 -4.72 4.30
C PHE A 804 42.92 -4.14 3.11
N GLU A 805 43.59 -4.98 2.32
CA GLU A 805 44.34 -4.57 1.13
C GLU A 805 43.45 -4.34 -0.11
N LEU A 806 42.22 -4.88 -0.09
CA LEU A 806 41.26 -4.75 -1.18
C LEU A 806 40.60 -3.37 -1.21
N SER A 807 40.37 -2.84 -2.41
CA SER A 807 39.53 -1.67 -2.64
C SER A 807 38.05 -1.97 -2.35
N ASN A 808 37.24 -0.93 -2.15
CA ASN A 808 35.80 -1.09 -1.95
C ASN A 808 35.10 -1.82 -3.10
N ALA A 809 35.55 -1.63 -4.35
CA ALA A 809 34.99 -2.32 -5.51
C ALA A 809 35.33 -3.81 -5.50
N GLU A 810 36.54 -4.18 -5.07
CA GLU A 810 36.97 -5.58 -4.95
C GLU A 810 36.27 -6.29 -3.79
N ARG A 811 36.14 -5.63 -2.64
CA ARG A 811 35.35 -6.15 -1.50
C ARG A 811 33.89 -6.36 -1.86
N PHE A 812 33.31 -5.46 -2.67
CA PHE A 812 31.96 -5.62 -3.20
C PHE A 812 31.84 -6.77 -4.20
N PHE A 813 32.86 -7.03 -5.02
CA PHE A 813 32.85 -8.13 -5.99
C PHE A 813 33.05 -9.52 -5.34
N ILE A 814 33.81 -9.57 -4.24
CA ILE A 814 34.09 -10.82 -3.51
C ILE A 814 32.91 -11.26 -2.63
N ARG A 815 32.12 -10.29 -2.13
CA ARG A 815 30.80 -10.54 -1.52
C ARG A 815 29.78 -10.93 -2.57
#